data_AF-A0A1E5UJI4-F1
#
_entry.id   AF-A0A1E5UJI4-F1
#
_cell.length_a   1.000
_cell.length_b   1.000
_cell.length_c   1.000
_cell.angle_alpha   90.00
_cell.angle_beta   90.00
_cell.angle_gamma   90.00
#
_symmetry.space_group_name_H-M   'P 1'
#
loop_
_entity.id
_entity.type
_entity.pdbx_description
1 polymer ?
#
loop_
_entity_poly.entity_id
_entity_poly.type
_entity_poly.pdbx_seq_one_letter_code
_entity_poly.pdbx_strand_id
1 'polypeptide(L)'
;MWKLKIAEGGPWIKSGNSNIGRETWEFDQNFGSTEEKEAVDSAQEEFQKNRFLMRHSSDILARMQLAKENNFSFDLQRTNDETPVDINPNTVSEILRKALGYFSAIQAHDGHWPGDFPGPLFTTATMIIVLYVTESLSITLSSEHRKEICRYLYNRQNIDGGWGLHAEGESSMLSTALNYTALRLLGESVDTGPDMSMPKARKWIHDHGGATMIPILGKVWLSVLGVFEWSGVNPIPPELFLLPSLVPIQPGRLWSHFRMAFIPMSYLYGKKFVGPKTRLVMSLREELHIHPYRKIDWKQARKLCAKEDVYNPHTWLQECLSDCLYSFGEPFLTQWPISYMRKKALQQIAEFLKYEDENSQYICIGAAQKALSMLCCWIENPNSDAFKRHLARVADFLWVGEDGMKVRVCAGQLWDVAFAVQAILACDIAEEYKNTLKKAHDFIKASQITDNPSGDFSRKYRHISKGGWAFQVADQGWQVSDCTAEALKWVTRFNPELIQNPNGGYGTWELARTYPWMEVCSRFHFTCMSSVPHQSSKRLHCFVRSTLGIGRMKLINVLGELQNSSRSYRMMMAHGQFGSWGICFTYGTWFAIEGLSAVGQSYGNSTCIRKACKFLLSKQLCNGGWGESHLSSRTKVIIHRRLYLFSFVLSCIAATQFKRLSACSNYKQAYTNLDGEKSHIVNTAWAMLALMKAGQVITYLTVQ
;
A
#
# COMPACT_ATOMS: atom_id res chain seq x y z
N MET A 1 5.42 9.93 -28.04
CA MET A 1 4.64 9.17 -27.04
C MET A 1 5.53 8.81 -25.86
N TRP A 2 4.95 8.26 -24.79
CA TRP A 2 5.71 7.77 -23.63
C TRP A 2 6.38 6.43 -23.92
N LYS A 3 7.65 6.32 -23.55
CA LYS A 3 8.48 5.11 -23.68
C LYS A 3 8.79 4.53 -22.31
N LEU A 4 8.53 3.24 -22.13
CA LEU A 4 8.91 2.51 -20.92
C LEU A 4 10.41 2.17 -20.97
N LYS A 5 11.15 2.51 -19.92
CA LYS A 5 12.56 2.15 -19.72
C LYS A 5 12.68 1.14 -18.59
N ILE A 6 13.38 0.04 -18.87
CA ILE A 6 13.59 -1.08 -17.94
C ILE A 6 15.07 -1.26 -17.67
N ALA A 7 15.44 -1.46 -16.41
CA ALA A 7 16.81 -1.72 -15.95
C ALA A 7 17.85 -0.64 -16.32
N GLU A 8 17.39 0.57 -16.67
CA GLU A 8 18.26 1.69 -16.99
C GLU A 8 18.63 2.49 -15.73
N GLY A 9 19.89 2.92 -15.65
CA GLY A 9 20.38 3.82 -14.59
C GLY A 9 20.27 5.30 -14.98
N GLY A 10 21.02 6.14 -14.28
CA GLY A 10 21.11 7.56 -14.62
C GLY A 10 22.01 8.33 -13.66
N PRO A 11 22.26 9.62 -13.92
CA PRO A 11 22.97 10.49 -12.98
C PRO A 11 22.31 10.44 -11.60
N TRP A 12 23.12 10.42 -10.55
CA TRP A 12 22.68 10.35 -9.14
C TRP A 12 21.99 9.05 -8.71
N ILE A 13 21.72 8.11 -9.63
CA ILE A 13 21.21 6.79 -9.30
C ILE A 13 22.38 5.87 -8.87
N LYS A 14 22.18 5.16 -7.76
CA LYS A 14 23.05 4.08 -7.28
C LYS A 14 22.21 2.83 -7.12
N SER A 15 22.74 1.70 -7.57
CA SER A 15 22.06 0.41 -7.47
C SER A 15 23.02 -0.69 -7.05
N GLY A 16 22.54 -1.59 -6.19
CA GLY A 16 23.25 -2.80 -5.76
C GLY A 16 23.06 -3.98 -6.70
N ASN A 17 22.07 -3.93 -7.61
CA ASN A 17 21.73 -5.01 -8.53
C ASN A 17 21.73 -4.58 -10.01
N SER A 18 22.56 -3.59 -10.36
CA SER A 18 22.65 -3.06 -11.74
C SER A 18 21.32 -2.51 -12.30
N ASN A 19 20.48 -1.93 -11.43
CA ASN A 19 19.16 -1.38 -11.71
C ASN A 19 18.09 -2.42 -12.15
N ILE A 20 18.36 -3.72 -12.02
CA ILE A 20 17.37 -4.77 -12.37
C ILE A 20 16.06 -4.53 -11.60
N GLY A 21 14.94 -4.54 -12.33
CA GLY A 21 13.59 -4.25 -11.83
C GLY A 21 13.21 -2.77 -11.79
N ARG A 22 14.15 -1.86 -12.08
CA ARG A 22 13.83 -0.43 -12.17
C ARG A 22 13.03 -0.17 -13.45
N GLU A 23 11.93 0.54 -13.30
CA GLU A 23 11.03 0.93 -14.38
C GLU A 23 10.76 2.44 -14.31
N THR A 24 10.87 3.11 -15.45
CA THR A 24 10.62 4.56 -15.57
C THR A 24 10.02 4.91 -16.93
N TRP A 25 9.39 6.07 -17.04
CA TRP A 25 8.78 6.54 -18.27
C TRP A 25 9.49 7.80 -18.77
N GLU A 26 9.78 7.83 -20.07
CA GLU A 26 10.38 8.97 -20.76
C GLU A 26 9.49 9.40 -21.92
N PHE A 27 9.26 10.70 -22.08
CA PHE A 27 8.50 11.20 -23.22
C PHE A 27 9.43 11.52 -24.39
N ASP A 28 9.15 10.95 -25.55
CA ASP A 28 9.85 11.23 -26.81
C ASP A 28 8.85 11.51 -27.93
N GLN A 29 8.95 12.68 -28.58
CA GLN A 29 8.06 13.09 -29.67
C GLN A 29 8.20 12.19 -30.91
N ASN A 30 9.40 11.67 -31.15
CA ASN A 30 9.75 10.86 -32.32
C ASN A 30 9.57 9.36 -32.08
N PHE A 31 9.29 8.94 -30.84
CA PHE A 31 9.06 7.55 -30.52
C PHE A 31 7.68 7.05 -30.97
N GLY A 32 7.66 5.83 -31.52
CA GLY A 32 6.48 5.09 -31.98
C GLY A 32 5.99 5.46 -33.38
N SER A 33 5.35 4.49 -34.05
CA SER A 33 4.67 4.69 -35.33
C SER A 33 3.39 5.52 -35.16
N THR A 34 2.80 5.95 -36.27
CA THR A 34 1.53 6.69 -36.25
C THR A 34 0.42 5.83 -35.66
N GLU A 35 0.35 4.55 -36.04
CA GLU A 35 -0.66 3.61 -35.54
C GLU A 35 -0.53 3.38 -34.03
N GLU A 36 0.69 3.34 -33.49
CA GLU A 36 0.92 3.19 -32.05
C GLU A 36 0.43 4.42 -31.27
N LYS A 37 0.67 5.61 -31.82
CA LYS A 37 0.20 6.87 -31.21
C LYS A 37 -1.32 6.93 -31.22
N GLU A 38 -1.96 6.60 -32.35
CA GLU A 38 -3.42 6.54 -32.47
C GLU A 38 -4.05 5.50 -31.53
N ALA A 39 -3.41 4.34 -31.36
CA ALA A 39 -3.88 3.31 -30.43
C ALA A 39 -3.79 3.77 -28.96
N VAL A 40 -2.72 4.50 -28.59
CA VAL A 40 -2.59 5.11 -27.26
C VAL A 40 -3.67 6.16 -27.03
N ASP A 41 -3.87 7.06 -28.00
CA ASP A 41 -4.89 8.11 -27.90
C ASP A 41 -6.29 7.50 -27.80
N SER A 42 -6.58 6.48 -28.61
CA SER A 42 -7.85 5.73 -28.56
C SER A 42 -8.09 5.07 -27.20
N ALA A 43 -7.08 4.42 -26.62
CA ALA A 43 -7.18 3.81 -25.30
C ALA A 43 -7.46 4.85 -24.20
N GLN A 44 -6.83 6.03 -24.30
CA GLN A 44 -7.06 7.12 -23.36
C GLN A 44 -8.47 7.72 -23.49
N GLU A 45 -8.97 7.90 -24.72
CA GLU A 45 -10.33 8.36 -24.98
C GLU A 45 -11.38 7.34 -24.50
N GLU A 46 -11.15 6.05 -24.75
CA GLU A 46 -12.03 4.97 -24.28
C GLU A 46 -12.08 4.95 -22.75
N PHE A 47 -10.93 5.08 -22.08
CA PHE A 47 -10.90 5.17 -20.62
C PHE A 47 -11.67 6.39 -20.13
N GLN A 48 -11.42 7.58 -20.70
CA GLN A 48 -12.10 8.82 -20.30
C GLN A 48 -13.62 8.72 -20.45
N LYS A 49 -14.10 8.15 -21.57
CA LYS A 49 -15.53 7.92 -21.82
C LYS A 49 -16.16 7.00 -20.77
N ASN A 50 -15.42 5.99 -20.32
CA ASN A 50 -15.89 4.96 -19.40
C ASN A 50 -15.42 5.14 -17.94
N ARG A 51 -14.76 6.25 -17.58
CA ARG A 51 -14.06 6.45 -16.30
C ARG A 51 -14.90 6.26 -15.03
N PHE A 52 -16.23 6.36 -15.15
CA PHE A 52 -17.17 6.13 -14.04
C PHE A 52 -17.63 4.67 -13.92
N LEU A 53 -17.53 3.90 -15.00
CA LEU A 53 -17.87 2.47 -15.06
C LEU A 53 -16.62 1.59 -14.88
N MET A 54 -15.50 2.01 -15.47
CA MET A 54 -14.21 1.34 -15.39
C MET A 54 -13.26 2.18 -14.53
N ARG A 55 -13.11 1.75 -13.28
CA ARG A 55 -12.28 2.45 -12.28
C ARG A 55 -10.84 1.93 -12.23
N HIS A 56 -10.40 1.04 -13.10
CA HIS A 56 -9.04 0.49 -13.04
C HIS A 56 -8.40 0.53 -14.42
N SER A 57 -7.13 0.93 -14.48
CA SER A 57 -6.33 0.89 -15.71
C SER A 57 -5.84 -0.53 -15.98
N SER A 58 -5.56 -0.83 -17.24
CA SER A 58 -5.17 -2.12 -17.78
C SER A 58 -3.73 -2.13 -18.29
N ASP A 59 -2.97 -1.05 -18.07
CA ASP A 59 -1.57 -0.90 -18.47
C ASP A 59 -1.35 -1.08 -19.98
N ILE A 60 -2.31 -0.63 -20.78
CA ILE A 60 -2.34 -0.85 -22.23
C ILE A 60 -1.04 -0.37 -22.88
N LEU A 61 -0.56 0.82 -22.49
CA LEU A 61 0.66 1.44 -23.02
C LEU A 61 1.90 0.58 -22.76
N ALA A 62 2.06 0.06 -21.54
CA ALA A 62 3.20 -0.79 -21.17
C ALA A 62 3.13 -2.14 -21.90
N ARG A 63 1.95 -2.78 -21.89
CA ARG A 63 1.74 -4.10 -22.50
C ARG A 63 1.95 -4.07 -24.00
N MET A 64 1.52 -3.00 -24.69
CA MET A 64 1.76 -2.83 -26.12
C MET A 64 3.26 -2.79 -26.46
N GLN A 65 4.02 -1.99 -25.71
CA GLN A 65 5.47 -1.87 -25.94
C GLN A 65 6.19 -3.19 -25.65
N LEU A 66 5.87 -3.86 -24.54
CA LEU A 66 6.51 -5.13 -24.16
C LEU A 66 6.18 -6.26 -25.13
N ALA A 67 4.93 -6.38 -25.58
CA ALA A 67 4.55 -7.38 -26.58
C ALA A 67 5.27 -7.17 -27.91
N LYS A 68 5.37 -5.92 -28.37
CA LYS A 68 6.13 -5.57 -29.58
C LYS A 68 7.60 -5.91 -29.44
N GLU A 69 8.24 -5.55 -28.32
CA GLU A 69 9.64 -5.89 -28.04
C GLU A 69 9.89 -7.41 -28.04
N ASN A 70 8.90 -8.19 -27.63
CA ASN A 70 8.93 -9.65 -27.66
C ASN A 70 8.39 -10.26 -28.97
N ASN A 71 8.21 -9.47 -30.03
CA ASN A 71 7.70 -9.88 -31.35
C ASN A 71 6.33 -10.61 -31.30
N PHE A 72 5.46 -10.18 -30.39
CA PHE A 72 4.12 -10.72 -30.24
C PHE A 72 3.08 -9.74 -30.78
N SER A 73 2.24 -10.21 -31.71
CA SER A 73 1.09 -9.45 -32.20
C SER A 73 -0.15 -9.82 -31.40
N PHE A 74 -0.89 -8.83 -30.93
CA PHE A 74 -2.21 -9.08 -30.37
C PHE A 74 -3.19 -9.36 -31.50
N ASP A 75 -3.95 -10.43 -31.39
CA ASP A 75 -5.20 -10.56 -32.14
C ASP A 75 -6.29 -9.82 -31.35
N LEU A 76 -6.43 -8.51 -31.62
CA LEU A 76 -7.36 -7.63 -30.89
C LEU A 76 -8.82 -7.81 -31.33
N GLN A 77 -9.09 -8.67 -32.33
CA GLN A 77 -10.45 -9.04 -32.65
C GLN A 77 -11.00 -9.92 -31.53
N ARG A 78 -11.66 -9.30 -30.55
CA ARG A 78 -12.65 -10.01 -29.72
C ARG A 78 -13.69 -10.57 -30.68
N THR A 79 -13.57 -11.83 -31.05
CA THR A 79 -14.76 -12.58 -31.46
C THR A 79 -15.62 -12.68 -30.21
N ASN A 80 -16.67 -11.85 -30.14
CA ASN A 80 -17.80 -12.09 -29.25
C ASN A 80 -18.53 -13.33 -29.79
N ASP A 81 -17.86 -14.48 -29.77
CA ASP A 81 -18.52 -15.74 -30.06
C ASP A 81 -19.30 -16.09 -28.78
N GLU A 82 -20.56 -15.67 -28.74
CA GLU A 82 -21.56 -16.09 -27.75
C GLU A 82 -21.89 -17.59 -27.82
N THR A 83 -21.14 -18.36 -28.62
CA THR A 83 -21.25 -19.81 -28.66
C THR A 83 -20.78 -20.40 -27.33
N PRO A 84 -21.60 -21.24 -26.67
CA PRO A 84 -21.18 -21.99 -25.50
C PRO A 84 -19.92 -22.79 -25.85
N VAL A 85 -18.80 -22.42 -25.23
CA VAL A 85 -17.55 -23.16 -25.40
C VAL A 85 -17.73 -24.53 -24.77
N ASP A 86 -17.54 -25.60 -25.53
CA ASP A 86 -17.50 -26.95 -24.98
C ASP A 86 -16.30 -27.06 -24.02
N ILE A 87 -16.59 -27.16 -22.72
CA ILE A 87 -15.57 -27.19 -21.66
C ILE A 87 -15.04 -28.61 -21.56
N ASN A 88 -14.03 -28.91 -22.37
CA ASN A 88 -13.25 -30.15 -22.31
C ASN A 88 -11.76 -29.84 -22.03
N PRO A 89 -10.95 -30.85 -21.63
CA PRO A 89 -9.55 -30.64 -21.28
C PRO A 89 -8.70 -29.98 -22.39
N ASN A 90 -9.00 -30.26 -23.66
CA ASN A 90 -8.27 -29.68 -24.80
C ASN A 90 -8.56 -28.19 -24.91
N THR A 91 -9.82 -27.79 -24.85
CA THR A 91 -10.24 -26.38 -24.84
C THR A 91 -9.56 -25.63 -23.69
N VAL A 92 -9.54 -26.20 -22.48
CA VAL A 92 -8.87 -25.58 -21.32
C VAL A 92 -7.37 -25.44 -21.56
N SER A 93 -6.72 -26.46 -22.12
CA SER A 93 -5.30 -26.44 -22.46
C SER A 93 -4.96 -25.38 -23.51
N GLU A 94 -5.78 -25.22 -24.55
CA GLU A 94 -5.62 -24.19 -25.58
C GLU A 94 -5.80 -22.78 -25.02
N ILE A 95 -6.83 -22.55 -24.21
CA ILE A 95 -7.05 -21.26 -23.54
C ILE A 95 -5.86 -20.93 -22.63
N LEU A 96 -5.36 -21.92 -21.90
CA LEU A 96 -4.20 -21.77 -21.03
C LEU A 96 -2.94 -21.41 -21.83
N ARG A 97 -2.67 -22.07 -22.96
CA ARG A 97 -1.56 -21.72 -23.86
C ARG A 97 -1.70 -20.29 -24.39
N LYS A 98 -2.89 -19.86 -24.80
CA LYS A 98 -3.12 -18.47 -25.24
C LYS A 98 -2.84 -17.47 -24.10
N ALA A 99 -3.33 -17.75 -22.89
CA ALA A 99 -3.13 -16.90 -21.73
C ALA A 99 -1.66 -16.80 -21.32
N LEU A 100 -0.94 -17.94 -21.26
CA LEU A 100 0.48 -17.96 -20.95
C LEU A 100 1.34 -17.36 -22.07
N GLY A 101 0.97 -17.56 -23.34
CA GLY A 101 1.59 -16.92 -24.49
C GLY A 101 1.53 -15.40 -24.39
N TYR A 102 0.34 -14.85 -24.11
CA TYR A 102 0.17 -13.41 -23.84
C TYR A 102 0.97 -12.96 -22.62
N PHE A 103 0.87 -13.67 -21.50
CA PHE A 103 1.52 -13.28 -20.26
C PHE A 103 3.04 -13.30 -20.39
N SER A 104 3.60 -14.27 -21.13
CA SER A 104 5.01 -14.33 -21.48
C SER A 104 5.45 -13.19 -22.40
N ALA A 105 4.58 -12.75 -23.32
CA ALA A 105 4.89 -11.67 -24.26
C ALA A 105 5.01 -10.30 -23.58
N ILE A 106 4.40 -10.12 -22.41
CA ILE A 106 4.51 -8.88 -21.63
C ILE A 106 5.59 -8.95 -20.54
N GLN A 107 6.47 -9.95 -20.57
CA GLN A 107 7.63 -10.01 -19.68
C GLN A 107 8.73 -9.08 -20.17
N ALA A 108 9.30 -8.28 -19.26
CA ALA A 108 10.43 -7.41 -19.57
C ALA A 108 11.73 -8.20 -19.78
N HIS A 109 12.71 -7.55 -20.41
CA HIS A 109 13.96 -8.21 -20.81
C HIS A 109 14.84 -8.63 -19.61
N ASP A 110 14.75 -7.93 -18.48
CA ASP A 110 15.44 -8.27 -17.23
C ASP A 110 14.69 -9.33 -16.39
N GLY A 111 13.53 -9.80 -16.87
CA GLY A 111 12.80 -10.96 -16.37
C GLY A 111 11.61 -10.69 -15.46
N HIS A 112 11.31 -9.42 -15.16
CA HIS A 112 10.10 -9.07 -14.40
C HIS A 112 8.89 -8.70 -15.27
N TRP A 113 7.74 -8.50 -14.63
CA TRP A 113 6.52 -7.98 -15.25
C TRP A 113 6.25 -6.57 -14.74
N PRO A 114 6.53 -5.52 -15.53
CA PRO A 114 6.18 -4.15 -15.18
C PRO A 114 4.67 -3.99 -15.04
N GLY A 115 4.23 -3.17 -14.09
CA GLY A 115 2.80 -2.99 -13.85
C GLY A 115 2.45 -1.79 -12.96
N ASP A 116 1.20 -1.33 -13.10
CA ASP A 116 0.67 -0.33 -12.19
C ASP A 116 0.48 -0.92 -10.80
N PHE A 117 0.77 -0.09 -9.80
CA PHE A 117 0.45 -0.38 -8.41
C PHE A 117 -0.16 0.87 -7.78
N PRO A 118 -1.41 1.19 -8.17
CA PRO A 118 -2.02 2.46 -7.83
C PRO A 118 -2.24 2.54 -6.32
N GLY A 119 -1.88 3.68 -5.77
CA GLY A 119 -2.00 3.96 -4.35
C GLY A 119 -3.31 4.63 -3.94
N PRO A 120 -3.36 5.11 -2.68
CA PRO A 120 -4.36 6.08 -2.28
C PRO A 120 -4.32 7.31 -3.18
N LEU A 121 -5.50 7.86 -3.51
CA LEU A 121 -5.63 8.96 -4.47
C LEU A 121 -5.05 10.29 -3.99
N PHE A 122 -4.51 10.38 -2.78
CA PHE A 122 -3.76 11.55 -2.32
C PHE A 122 -2.25 11.46 -2.60
N THR A 123 -1.72 10.30 -3.02
CA THR A 123 -0.26 10.07 -3.14
C THR A 123 0.37 10.93 -4.24
N THR A 124 -0.30 11.05 -5.39
CA THR A 124 0.12 11.94 -6.47
C THR A 124 0.17 13.39 -5.98
N ALA A 125 -0.90 13.85 -5.32
CA ALA A 125 -0.98 15.22 -4.81
C ALA A 125 0.14 15.56 -3.80
N THR A 126 0.48 14.65 -2.90
CA THR A 126 1.54 14.91 -1.91
C THR A 126 2.92 15.02 -2.55
N MET A 127 3.22 14.24 -3.59
CA MET A 127 4.45 14.40 -4.37
C MET A 127 4.49 15.78 -5.07
N ILE A 128 3.39 16.20 -5.69
CA ILE A 128 3.30 17.52 -6.35
C ILE A 128 3.51 18.65 -5.34
N ILE A 129 2.90 18.59 -4.16
CA ILE A 129 3.10 19.57 -3.09
C ILE A 129 4.58 19.69 -2.71
N VAL A 130 5.29 18.55 -2.54
CA VAL A 130 6.72 18.59 -2.19
C VAL A 130 7.56 19.15 -3.33
N LEU A 131 7.33 18.72 -4.57
CA LEU A 131 8.07 19.24 -5.73
C LEU A 131 7.84 20.75 -5.91
N TYR A 132 6.64 21.24 -5.60
CA TYR A 132 6.35 22.67 -5.60
C TYR A 132 7.10 23.41 -4.48
N VAL A 133 7.01 22.92 -3.23
CA VAL A 133 7.65 23.53 -2.06
C VAL A 133 9.17 23.56 -2.16
N THR A 134 9.76 22.55 -2.79
CA THR A 134 11.21 22.43 -3.02
C THR A 134 11.66 23.11 -4.32
N GLU A 135 10.76 23.84 -4.99
CA GLU A 135 11.02 24.58 -6.24
C GLU A 135 11.58 23.68 -7.37
N SER A 136 11.29 22.38 -7.30
CA SER A 136 11.82 21.35 -8.20
C SER A 136 10.79 20.85 -9.22
N LEU A 137 9.55 21.37 -9.19
CA LEU A 137 8.45 20.91 -10.04
C LEU A 137 8.77 20.99 -11.55
N SER A 138 9.39 22.07 -12.03
CA SER A 138 9.82 22.22 -13.45
C SER A 138 11.10 21.49 -13.79
N ILE A 139 11.92 21.20 -12.79
CA ILE A 139 13.17 20.45 -12.97
C ILE A 139 12.84 18.96 -13.14
N THR A 140 11.91 18.45 -12.34
CA THR A 140 11.56 17.03 -12.31
C THR A 140 10.44 16.66 -13.28
N LEU A 141 9.45 17.54 -13.49
CA LEU A 141 8.29 17.25 -14.33
C LEU A 141 8.22 18.20 -15.53
N SER A 142 8.42 17.64 -16.72
CA SER A 142 8.23 18.34 -18.00
C SER A 142 6.76 18.73 -18.23
N SER A 143 6.48 19.51 -19.29
CA SER A 143 5.10 19.85 -19.68
C SER A 143 4.23 18.60 -19.87
N GLU A 144 4.79 17.55 -20.48
CA GLU A 144 4.05 16.32 -20.78
C GLU A 144 3.75 15.52 -19.52
N HIS A 145 4.68 15.48 -18.55
CA HIS A 145 4.41 14.89 -17.23
C HIS A 145 3.20 15.57 -16.58
N ARG A 146 3.17 16.92 -16.59
CA ARG A 146 2.09 17.69 -15.95
C ARG A 146 0.74 17.44 -16.64
N LYS A 147 0.71 17.40 -17.97
CA LYS A 147 -0.50 17.07 -18.73
C LYS A 147 -1.05 15.70 -18.36
N GLU A 148 -0.20 14.67 -18.32
CA GLU A 148 -0.63 13.32 -17.98
C GLU A 148 -1.04 13.18 -16.51
N ILE A 149 -0.40 13.91 -15.60
CA ILE A 149 -0.81 13.95 -14.19
C ILE A 149 -2.18 14.64 -14.05
N CYS A 150 -2.43 15.74 -14.76
CA CYS A 150 -3.76 16.35 -14.80
C CYS A 150 -4.80 15.39 -15.38
N ARG A 151 -4.49 14.68 -16.48
CA ARG A 151 -5.35 13.65 -17.07
C ARG A 151 -5.75 12.60 -16.03
N TYR A 152 -4.78 12.08 -15.29
CA TYR A 152 -5.02 11.13 -14.19
C TYR A 152 -5.94 11.71 -13.13
N LEU A 153 -5.63 12.89 -12.60
CA LEU A 153 -6.45 13.49 -11.54
C LEU A 153 -7.89 13.72 -12.00
N TYR A 154 -8.11 14.19 -13.23
CA TYR A 154 -9.46 14.36 -13.78
C TYR A 154 -10.19 13.03 -14.04
N ASN A 155 -9.48 12.01 -14.50
CA ASN A 155 -10.06 10.67 -14.69
C ASN A 155 -10.45 9.99 -13.36
N ARG A 156 -9.83 10.38 -12.25
CA ARG A 156 -10.12 9.86 -10.91
C ARG A 156 -11.16 10.65 -10.13
N GLN A 157 -11.66 11.75 -10.66
CA GLN A 157 -12.70 12.53 -10.01
C GLN A 157 -14.03 11.77 -10.04
N ASN A 158 -14.76 11.78 -8.93
CA ASN A 158 -16.12 11.25 -8.83
C ASN A 158 -17.14 12.21 -9.45
N ILE A 159 -18.33 11.68 -9.75
CA ILE A 159 -19.43 12.44 -10.35
C ILE A 159 -19.83 13.66 -9.48
N ASP A 160 -19.72 13.53 -8.15
CA ASP A 160 -20.00 14.59 -7.19
C ASP A 160 -18.94 15.71 -7.16
N GLY A 161 -17.85 15.57 -7.91
CA GLY A 161 -16.73 16.51 -7.95
C GLY A 161 -15.61 16.22 -6.96
N GLY A 162 -15.77 15.24 -6.07
CA GLY A 162 -14.73 14.88 -5.10
C GLY A 162 -13.80 13.77 -5.58
N TRP A 163 -12.86 13.37 -4.70
CA TRP A 163 -12.02 12.20 -4.86
C TRP A 163 -12.08 11.34 -3.59
N GLY A 164 -12.16 10.03 -3.77
CA GLY A 164 -12.10 9.08 -2.66
C GLY A 164 -10.70 8.77 -2.18
N LEU A 165 -10.58 7.94 -1.15
CA LEU A 165 -9.28 7.46 -0.68
C LEU A 165 -8.60 6.51 -1.68
N HIS A 166 -9.39 5.80 -2.48
CA HIS A 166 -8.95 4.90 -3.56
C HIS A 166 -9.90 5.04 -4.76
N ALA A 167 -9.57 4.41 -5.90
CA ALA A 167 -10.32 4.54 -7.16
C ALA A 167 -11.81 4.20 -7.05
N GLU A 168 -12.15 3.16 -6.28
CA GLU A 168 -13.53 2.71 -6.04
C GLU A 168 -14.22 3.44 -4.86
N GLY A 169 -13.56 4.42 -4.26
CA GLY A 169 -13.99 5.02 -3.00
C GLY A 169 -14.90 6.24 -3.20
N GLU A 170 -15.87 6.39 -2.29
CA GLU A 170 -16.63 7.63 -2.14
C GLU A 170 -15.72 8.81 -1.82
N SER A 171 -16.15 10.01 -2.21
CA SER A 171 -15.40 11.24 -2.04
C SER A 171 -15.08 11.55 -0.57
N SER A 172 -13.88 12.06 -0.33
CA SER A 172 -13.32 12.32 1.00
C SER A 172 -12.67 13.70 1.06
N MET A 173 -12.66 14.36 2.22
CA MET A 173 -12.03 15.67 2.35
C MET A 173 -10.52 15.59 2.15
N LEU A 174 -9.89 14.52 2.62
CA LEU A 174 -8.45 14.31 2.45
C LEU A 174 -8.03 14.32 0.97
N SER A 175 -8.59 13.43 0.17
CA SER A 175 -8.18 13.32 -1.24
C SER A 175 -8.70 14.49 -2.06
N THR A 176 -9.91 14.98 -1.81
CA THR A 176 -10.49 16.08 -2.61
C THR A 176 -9.69 17.38 -2.44
N ALA A 177 -9.41 17.78 -1.19
CA ALA A 177 -8.65 19.00 -0.94
C ALA A 177 -7.22 18.91 -1.48
N LEU A 178 -6.56 17.75 -1.33
CA LEU A 178 -5.19 17.55 -1.81
C LEU A 178 -5.12 17.49 -3.34
N ASN A 179 -6.03 16.79 -4.02
CA ASN A 179 -6.05 16.72 -5.49
C ASN A 179 -6.44 18.06 -6.13
N TYR A 180 -7.41 18.78 -5.56
CA TYR A 180 -7.70 20.16 -5.97
C TYR A 180 -6.46 21.05 -5.85
N THR A 181 -5.77 20.98 -4.71
CA THR A 181 -4.52 21.71 -4.48
C THR A 181 -3.46 21.34 -5.52
N ALA A 182 -3.26 20.05 -5.79
CA ALA A 182 -2.27 19.60 -6.77
C ALA A 182 -2.59 20.10 -8.19
N LEU A 183 -3.85 20.07 -8.62
CA LEU A 183 -4.27 20.64 -9.91
C LEU A 183 -3.94 22.13 -10.00
N ARG A 184 -4.22 22.91 -8.94
CA ARG A 184 -3.84 24.33 -8.87
C ARG A 184 -2.33 24.53 -8.97
N LEU A 185 -1.53 23.70 -8.28
CA LEU A 185 -0.06 23.75 -8.33
C LEU A 185 0.51 23.36 -9.71
N LEU A 186 -0.21 22.52 -10.47
CA LEU A 186 0.14 22.13 -11.84
C LEU A 186 -0.22 23.20 -12.89
N GLY A 187 -1.00 24.22 -12.51
CA GLY A 187 -1.34 25.38 -13.34
C GLY A 187 -2.82 25.47 -13.73
N GLU A 188 -3.67 24.55 -13.30
CA GLU A 188 -5.11 24.61 -13.55
C GLU A 188 -5.73 25.82 -12.86
N SER A 189 -6.68 26.48 -13.52
CA SER A 189 -7.42 27.64 -12.99
C SER A 189 -8.59 27.20 -12.12
N VAL A 190 -9.17 28.12 -11.34
CA VAL A 190 -10.35 27.82 -10.50
C VAL A 190 -11.60 27.50 -11.32
N ASP A 191 -11.64 27.96 -12.57
CA ASP A 191 -12.78 27.84 -13.50
C ASP A 191 -12.50 26.86 -14.66
N THR A 192 -11.36 26.15 -14.64
CA THR A 192 -10.98 25.19 -15.71
C THR A 192 -11.35 23.74 -15.35
N GLY A 193 -10.92 22.83 -16.22
CA GLY A 193 -11.10 21.39 -16.11
C GLY A 193 -12.28 20.88 -16.95
N PRO A 194 -12.20 19.64 -17.45
CA PRO A 194 -13.30 19.03 -18.18
C PRO A 194 -14.57 18.98 -17.30
N ASP A 195 -15.76 19.14 -17.89
CA ASP A 195 -17.04 19.01 -17.18
C ASP A 195 -17.17 19.84 -15.88
N MET A 196 -16.55 21.03 -15.82
CA MET A 196 -16.50 21.90 -14.64
C MET A 196 -15.85 21.21 -13.42
N SER A 197 -14.83 20.36 -13.65
CA SER A 197 -14.13 19.62 -12.61
C SER A 197 -13.62 20.49 -11.46
N MET A 198 -12.94 21.62 -11.73
CA MET A 198 -12.39 22.47 -10.66
C MET A 198 -13.47 23.20 -9.85
N PRO A 199 -14.50 23.81 -10.48
CA PRO A 199 -15.63 24.36 -9.74
C PRO A 199 -16.38 23.33 -8.89
N LYS A 200 -16.63 22.13 -9.43
CA LYS A 200 -17.30 21.04 -8.69
C LYS A 200 -16.48 20.59 -7.48
N ALA A 201 -15.17 20.42 -7.65
CA ALA A 201 -14.26 20.08 -6.55
C ALA A 201 -14.28 21.11 -5.44
N ARG A 202 -14.17 22.40 -5.79
CA ARG A 202 -14.21 23.48 -4.82
C ARG A 202 -15.56 23.54 -4.11
N LYS A 203 -16.65 23.40 -4.85
CA LYS A 203 -18.00 23.33 -4.28
C LYS A 203 -18.12 22.16 -3.31
N TRP A 204 -17.65 20.97 -3.68
CA TRP A 204 -17.66 19.80 -2.81
C TRP A 204 -16.88 20.07 -1.51
N ILE A 205 -15.68 20.66 -1.58
CA ILE A 205 -14.89 21.02 -0.40
C ILE A 205 -15.70 21.96 0.53
N HIS A 206 -16.36 22.98 -0.04
CA HIS A 206 -17.11 23.97 0.73
C HIS A 206 -18.40 23.38 1.33
N ASP A 207 -19.13 22.56 0.58
CA ASP A 207 -20.36 21.91 1.06
C ASP A 207 -20.08 20.95 2.24
N HIS A 208 -18.83 20.47 2.38
CA HIS A 208 -18.39 19.56 3.44
C HIS A 208 -17.56 20.25 4.55
N GLY A 209 -17.66 21.58 4.67
CA GLY A 209 -17.08 22.34 5.79
C GLY A 209 -15.68 22.92 5.54
N GLY A 210 -15.14 22.78 4.32
CA GLY A 210 -13.86 23.34 3.92
C GLY A 210 -12.65 22.56 4.44
N ALA A 211 -11.46 23.02 4.08
CA ALA A 211 -10.21 22.36 4.45
C ALA A 211 -9.90 22.38 5.96
N THR A 212 -10.67 23.09 6.80
CA THR A 212 -10.61 22.97 8.27
C THR A 212 -11.03 21.57 8.75
N MET A 213 -11.87 20.88 7.98
CA MET A 213 -12.36 19.52 8.26
C MET A 213 -11.41 18.42 7.78
N ILE A 214 -10.27 18.76 7.18
CA ILE A 214 -9.34 17.76 6.62
C ILE A 214 -8.71 16.90 7.75
N PRO A 215 -8.50 15.59 7.56
CA PRO A 215 -7.81 14.74 8.54
C PRO A 215 -6.36 15.15 8.79
N ILE A 216 -5.76 14.68 9.90
CA ILE A 216 -4.42 15.09 10.35
C ILE A 216 -3.34 14.97 9.27
N LEU A 217 -3.39 13.92 8.44
CA LEU A 217 -2.42 13.75 7.35
C LEU A 217 -2.52 14.91 6.34
N GLY A 218 -3.73 15.30 5.96
CA GLY A 218 -3.96 16.45 5.10
C GLY A 218 -3.61 17.76 5.78
N LYS A 219 -3.89 17.90 7.09
CA LYS A 219 -3.49 19.08 7.88
C LYS A 219 -1.97 19.30 7.83
N VAL A 220 -1.17 18.23 7.94
CA VAL A 220 0.30 18.31 7.80
C VAL A 220 0.70 18.80 6.42
N TRP A 221 0.17 18.20 5.34
CA TRP A 221 0.51 18.59 3.97
C TRP A 221 0.11 20.04 3.64
N LEU A 222 -1.08 20.46 4.04
CA LEU A 222 -1.54 21.83 3.84
C LEU A 222 -0.77 22.82 4.73
N SER A 223 -0.29 22.41 5.91
CA SER A 223 0.57 23.26 6.76
C SER A 223 1.95 23.44 6.16
N VAL A 224 2.54 22.37 5.61
CA VAL A 224 3.79 22.41 4.86
C VAL A 224 3.68 23.34 3.65
N LEU A 225 2.58 23.30 2.90
CA LEU A 225 2.36 24.22 1.78
C LEU A 225 2.10 25.67 2.23
N GLY A 226 1.63 25.86 3.47
CA GLY A 226 1.30 27.16 4.04
C GLY A 226 -0.14 27.60 3.82
N VAL A 227 -1.07 26.67 3.56
CA VAL A 227 -2.52 26.94 3.42
C VAL A 227 -3.34 26.44 4.61
N PHE A 228 -2.67 26.04 5.70
CA PHE A 228 -3.24 25.63 6.98
C PHE A 228 -2.25 25.99 8.09
N GLU A 229 -2.70 26.41 9.28
CA GLU A 229 -1.77 26.78 10.36
C GLU A 229 -1.43 25.58 11.27
N TRP A 230 -0.17 25.45 11.67
CA TRP A 230 0.31 24.36 12.55
C TRP A 230 -0.39 24.29 13.91
N SER A 231 -0.97 25.40 14.38
CA SER A 231 -1.82 25.43 15.60
C SER A 231 -3.12 24.64 15.44
N GLY A 232 -3.57 24.39 14.20
CA GLY A 232 -4.69 23.53 13.90
C GLY A 232 -4.33 22.06 13.69
N VAL A 233 -3.10 21.66 14.04
CA VAL A 233 -2.63 20.27 13.95
C VAL A 233 -2.50 19.72 15.37
N ASN A 234 -2.98 18.49 15.61
CA ASN A 234 -2.72 17.84 16.88
C ASN A 234 -1.21 17.66 17.09
N PRO A 235 -0.71 17.76 18.32
CA PRO A 235 0.73 17.70 18.54
C PRO A 235 1.36 16.42 18.03
N ILE A 236 2.49 16.54 17.33
CA ILE A 236 3.29 15.42 16.83
C ILE A 236 4.72 15.53 17.42
N PRO A 237 4.90 15.31 18.73
CA PRO A 237 6.10 15.74 19.44
C PRO A 237 7.32 14.90 19.01
N PRO A 238 8.38 15.53 18.48
CA PRO A 238 9.62 14.81 18.12
C PRO A 238 10.33 14.22 19.34
N GLU A 239 10.06 14.72 20.55
CA GLU A 239 10.70 14.27 21.79
C GLU A 239 10.41 12.81 22.13
N LEU A 240 9.35 12.21 21.55
CA LEU A 240 9.07 10.78 21.69
C LEU A 240 10.22 9.89 21.20
N PHE A 241 11.06 10.38 20.29
CA PHE A 241 12.23 9.67 19.78
C PHE A 241 13.43 9.68 20.74
N LEU A 242 13.40 10.52 21.77
CA LEU A 242 14.40 10.52 22.84
C LEU A 242 14.09 9.51 23.96
N LEU A 243 12.89 8.93 23.96
CA LEU A 243 12.48 7.97 24.98
C LEU A 243 13.31 6.67 24.89
N PRO A 244 13.71 6.08 26.03
CA PRO A 244 14.33 4.77 26.05
C PRO A 244 13.45 3.69 25.39
N SER A 245 14.07 2.68 24.77
CA SER A 245 13.36 1.58 24.10
C SER A 245 12.44 0.77 25.01
N LEU A 246 12.67 0.81 26.33
CA LEU A 246 11.82 0.18 27.35
C LEU A 246 10.45 0.87 27.49
N VAL A 247 10.34 2.15 27.10
CA VAL A 247 9.09 2.91 27.21
C VAL A 247 8.10 2.42 26.15
N PRO A 248 6.87 2.03 26.51
CA PRO A 248 5.95 1.42 25.55
C PRO A 248 5.51 2.32 24.39
N ILE A 249 5.42 3.63 24.62
CA ILE A 249 5.01 4.61 23.59
C ILE A 249 6.15 5.06 22.67
N GLN A 250 7.35 4.47 22.82
CA GLN A 250 8.49 4.82 22.00
C GLN A 250 8.22 4.47 20.51
N PRO A 251 8.38 5.41 19.56
CA PRO A 251 7.97 5.21 18.17
C PRO A 251 8.63 4.05 17.42
N GLY A 252 9.82 3.61 17.81
CA GLY A 252 10.52 2.43 17.29
C GLY A 252 9.75 1.10 17.46
N ARG A 253 8.74 1.07 18.34
CA ARG A 253 7.82 -0.06 18.51
C ARG A 253 6.64 -0.03 17.54
N LEU A 254 6.39 1.09 16.87
CA LEU A 254 5.31 1.22 15.90
C LEU A 254 5.63 0.43 14.63
N TRP A 255 4.58 0.05 13.91
CA TRP A 255 4.69 -0.60 12.61
C TRP A 255 5.57 0.22 11.66
N SER A 256 6.46 -0.45 10.91
CA SER A 256 7.47 0.19 10.05
C SER A 256 6.87 1.25 9.13
N HIS A 257 5.86 0.92 8.32
CA HIS A 257 5.24 1.87 7.40
C HIS A 257 4.72 3.12 8.09
N PHE A 258 4.02 2.95 9.22
CA PHE A 258 3.51 4.07 9.99
C PHE A 258 4.64 4.89 10.60
N ARG A 259 5.61 4.22 11.25
CA ARG A 259 6.77 4.84 11.89
C ARG A 259 7.56 5.70 10.89
N MET A 260 7.78 5.17 9.69
CA MET A 260 8.52 5.83 8.64
C MET A 260 7.81 7.09 8.13
N ALA A 261 6.47 7.15 8.13
CA ALA A 261 5.74 8.40 7.87
C ALA A 261 5.74 9.33 9.09
N PHE A 262 5.63 8.78 10.31
CA PHE A 262 5.56 9.55 11.55
C PHE A 262 6.81 10.38 11.82
N ILE A 263 8.00 9.79 11.61
CA ILE A 263 9.29 10.43 11.83
C ILE A 263 9.42 11.80 11.13
N PRO A 264 9.29 11.91 9.80
CA PRO A 264 9.41 13.19 9.12
C PRO A 264 8.23 14.12 9.44
N MET A 265 7.01 13.62 9.70
CA MET A 265 5.90 14.46 10.16
C MET A 265 6.21 15.11 11.52
N SER A 266 6.79 14.38 12.48
CA SER A 266 7.24 14.93 13.77
C SER A 266 8.33 15.97 13.59
N TYR A 267 9.27 15.74 12.66
CA TYR A 267 10.32 16.70 12.35
C TYR A 267 9.76 18.01 11.77
N LEU A 268 8.85 17.91 10.79
CA LEU A 268 8.17 19.06 10.18
C LEU A 268 7.34 19.84 11.19
N TYR A 269 6.59 19.12 12.04
CA TYR A 269 5.81 19.71 13.14
C TYR A 269 6.71 20.41 14.17
N GLY A 270 7.80 19.77 14.58
CA GLY A 270 8.75 20.31 15.55
C GLY A 270 9.48 21.56 15.04
N LYS A 271 9.79 21.63 13.74
CA LYS A 271 10.30 22.85 13.08
C LYS A 271 9.22 23.87 12.74
N LYS A 272 7.93 23.49 12.77
CA LYS A 272 6.80 24.28 12.26
C LYS A 272 7.07 24.77 10.83
N PHE A 273 7.62 23.88 10.00
CA PHE A 273 8.07 24.24 8.65
C PHE A 273 6.90 24.67 7.78
N VAL A 274 7.07 25.77 7.03
CA VAL A 274 6.13 26.28 6.05
C VAL A 274 6.91 26.64 4.79
N GLY A 275 6.44 26.18 3.64
CA GLY A 275 7.04 26.46 2.33
C GLY A 275 6.89 27.91 1.87
N PRO A 276 7.36 28.23 0.66
CA PRO A 276 7.34 29.58 0.12
C PRO A 276 5.93 30.18 0.01
N LYS A 277 5.74 31.42 0.47
CA LYS A 277 4.48 32.17 0.35
C LYS A 277 4.34 32.79 -1.03
N THR A 278 3.84 32.02 -1.99
CA THR A 278 3.59 32.49 -3.36
C THR A 278 2.20 33.08 -3.52
N ARG A 279 1.95 33.82 -4.62
CA ARG A 279 0.60 34.32 -4.96
C ARG A 279 -0.41 33.18 -5.07
N LEU A 280 0.00 32.02 -5.59
CA LEU A 280 -0.85 30.84 -5.72
C LEU A 280 -1.21 30.25 -4.35
N VAL A 281 -0.24 30.15 -3.43
CA VAL A 281 -0.49 29.72 -2.04
C VAL A 281 -1.46 30.66 -1.33
N MET A 282 -1.33 31.98 -1.55
CA MET A 282 -2.28 32.95 -0.98
C MET A 282 -3.68 32.82 -1.60
N SER A 283 -3.79 32.50 -2.88
CA SER A 283 -5.07 32.22 -3.55
C SER A 283 -5.73 30.96 -2.96
N LEU A 284 -4.96 29.88 -2.78
CA LEU A 284 -5.44 28.62 -2.19
C LEU A 284 -6.01 28.80 -0.76
N ARG A 285 -5.48 29.74 0.03
CA ARG A 285 -6.02 30.09 1.35
C ARG A 285 -7.46 30.61 1.30
N GLU A 286 -7.84 31.29 0.23
CA GLU A 286 -9.21 31.80 0.04
C GLU A 286 -10.08 30.79 -0.75
N GLU A 287 -9.46 29.88 -1.51
CA GLU A 287 -10.16 28.86 -2.29
C GLU A 287 -10.61 27.66 -1.44
N LEU A 288 -9.78 27.20 -0.50
CA LEU A 288 -10.00 25.95 0.25
C LEU A 288 -10.85 26.11 1.52
N HIS A 289 -10.99 27.33 2.04
CA HIS A 289 -11.64 27.62 3.32
C HIS A 289 -12.93 28.41 3.12
N ILE A 290 -13.93 28.13 3.96
CA ILE A 290 -15.24 28.82 3.91
C ILE A 290 -15.17 30.19 4.60
N HIS A 291 -14.38 30.28 5.67
CA HIS A 291 -14.16 31.52 6.41
C HIS A 291 -12.88 32.20 5.94
N PRO A 292 -12.81 33.55 5.96
CA PRO A 292 -11.58 34.28 5.65
C PRO A 292 -10.43 33.73 6.47
N TYR A 293 -9.28 33.45 5.82
CA TYR A 293 -8.19 32.69 6.42
C TYR A 293 -7.73 33.21 7.79
N ARG A 294 -7.71 34.54 7.96
CA ARG A 294 -7.28 35.22 9.21
C ARG A 294 -8.29 35.09 10.37
N LYS A 295 -9.54 34.72 10.09
CA LYS A 295 -10.62 34.59 11.09
C LYS A 295 -10.86 33.14 11.52
N ILE A 296 -10.11 32.18 10.97
CA ILE A 296 -10.25 30.77 11.32
C ILE A 296 -9.71 30.53 12.74
N ASP A 297 -10.52 29.92 13.60
CA ASP A 297 -10.04 29.38 14.88
C ASP A 297 -9.30 28.06 14.63
N TRP A 298 -7.99 28.16 14.46
CA TRP A 298 -7.14 27.00 14.25
C TRP A 298 -7.14 26.03 15.45
N LYS A 299 -7.25 26.54 16.69
CA LYS A 299 -7.28 25.67 17.88
C LYS A 299 -8.51 24.76 17.88
N GLN A 300 -9.64 25.27 17.38
CA GLN A 300 -10.85 24.48 17.16
C GLN A 300 -10.69 23.54 15.95
N ALA A 301 -10.16 24.05 14.83
CA ALA A 301 -9.96 23.27 13.60
C ALA A 301 -9.14 21.99 13.83
N ARG A 302 -8.23 22.00 14.82
CA ARG A 302 -7.49 20.82 15.29
C ARG A 302 -8.36 19.58 15.53
N LYS A 303 -9.53 19.76 16.14
CA LYS A 303 -10.45 18.67 16.51
C LYS A 303 -11.39 18.25 15.38
N LEU A 304 -11.48 19.08 14.34
CA LEU A 304 -12.42 18.86 13.24
C LEU A 304 -11.90 17.77 12.30
N CYS A 305 -12.83 16.96 11.79
CA CYS A 305 -12.61 15.92 10.80
C CYS A 305 -13.93 15.69 10.04
N ALA A 306 -13.90 15.66 8.72
CA ALA A 306 -15.08 15.40 7.88
C ALA A 306 -15.64 14.00 8.16
N LYS A 307 -16.97 13.85 8.12
CA LYS A 307 -17.65 12.59 8.47
C LYS A 307 -17.22 11.44 7.55
N GLU A 308 -16.95 11.75 6.29
CA GLU A 308 -16.52 10.82 5.23
C GLU A 308 -15.17 10.18 5.57
N ASP A 309 -14.28 10.95 6.22
CA ASP A 309 -12.93 10.53 6.57
C ASP A 309 -12.84 9.84 7.95
N VAL A 310 -13.90 9.90 8.78
CA VAL A 310 -13.90 9.29 10.11
C VAL A 310 -14.11 7.78 10.00
N TYR A 311 -13.00 7.04 9.92
CA TYR A 311 -13.04 5.58 9.92
C TYR A 311 -13.16 4.97 11.33
N ASN A 312 -12.49 5.57 12.32
CA ASN A 312 -12.60 5.23 13.73
C ASN A 312 -12.84 6.52 14.52
N PRO A 313 -14.03 6.73 15.11
CA PRO A 313 -14.28 7.93 15.89
C PRO A 313 -13.41 7.92 17.16
N HIS A 314 -13.01 9.12 17.58
CA HIS A 314 -12.26 9.28 18.82
C HIS A 314 -13.16 9.06 20.04
N THR A 315 -12.56 8.53 21.11
CA THR A 315 -13.20 8.46 22.41
C THR A 315 -12.97 9.75 23.19
N TRP A 316 -13.82 10.04 24.18
CA TRP A 316 -13.64 11.22 25.04
C TRP A 316 -12.26 11.27 25.72
N LEU A 317 -11.70 10.10 26.10
CA LEU A 317 -10.38 10.01 26.70
C LEU A 317 -9.29 10.43 25.72
N GLN A 318 -9.50 10.16 24.43
CA GLN A 318 -8.58 10.52 23.35
C GLN A 318 -8.50 12.00 23.10
N GLU A 319 -9.67 12.63 23.08
CA GLU A 319 -9.78 14.07 22.96
C GLU A 319 -9.17 14.75 24.19
N CYS A 320 -9.44 14.24 25.39
CA CYS A 320 -8.86 14.76 26.63
C CYS A 320 -7.33 14.70 26.62
N LEU A 321 -6.73 13.55 26.32
CA LEU A 321 -5.26 13.45 26.27
C LEU A 321 -4.64 14.33 25.18
N SER A 322 -5.27 14.43 24.01
CA SER A 322 -4.82 15.34 22.95
C SER A 322 -4.90 16.80 23.37
N ASP A 323 -5.98 17.19 24.08
CA ASP A 323 -6.16 18.53 24.63
C ASP A 323 -5.16 18.85 25.73
N CYS A 324 -4.85 17.89 26.60
CA CYS A 324 -3.81 18.04 27.61
C CYS A 324 -2.45 18.21 26.95
N LEU A 325 -2.12 17.37 25.96
CA LEU A 325 -0.86 17.46 25.23
C LEU A 325 -0.74 18.80 24.49
N TYR A 326 -1.82 19.29 23.88
CA TYR A 326 -1.80 20.57 23.17
C TYR A 326 -1.75 21.79 24.11
N SER A 327 -2.54 21.78 25.18
CA SER A 327 -2.72 22.96 26.04
C SER A 327 -1.63 23.08 27.10
N PHE A 328 -1.04 21.97 27.54
CA PHE A 328 0.00 21.95 28.56
C PHE A 328 1.31 21.37 28.03
N GLY A 329 1.25 20.23 27.35
CA GLY A 329 2.45 19.53 26.88
C GLY A 329 3.27 20.32 25.87
N GLU A 330 2.64 20.84 24.81
CA GLU A 330 3.33 21.58 23.75
C GLU A 330 3.92 22.92 24.26
N PRO A 331 3.20 23.75 25.04
CA PRO A 331 3.82 24.92 25.69
C PRO A 331 4.99 24.55 26.61
N PHE A 332 4.86 23.47 27.38
CA PHE A 332 5.94 23.01 28.26
C PHE A 332 7.18 22.55 27.49
N LEU A 333 7.00 21.81 26.39
CA LEU A 333 8.09 21.32 25.54
C LEU A 333 8.79 22.42 24.73
N THR A 334 8.11 23.56 24.50
CA THR A 334 8.64 24.68 23.72
C THR A 334 9.33 25.75 24.57
N GLN A 335 9.19 25.71 25.88
CA GLN A 335 9.84 26.65 26.80
C GLN A 335 11.24 26.19 27.21
N TRP A 336 12.15 27.14 27.40
CA TRP A 336 13.48 26.86 27.94
C TRP A 336 13.37 26.43 29.42
N PRO A 337 14.14 25.42 29.89
CA PRO A 337 15.22 24.70 29.21
C PRO A 337 14.78 23.49 28.38
N ILE A 338 13.50 23.12 28.42
CA ILE A 338 12.98 21.86 27.85
C ILE A 338 13.02 21.87 26.32
N SER A 339 12.89 23.04 25.70
CA SER A 339 13.07 23.21 24.26
C SER A 339 14.44 22.73 23.73
N TYR A 340 15.45 22.57 24.60
CA TYR A 340 16.69 21.89 24.25
C TYR A 340 16.46 20.42 23.83
N MET A 341 15.52 19.73 24.47
CA MET A 341 15.11 18.36 24.09
C MET A 341 14.51 18.34 22.70
N ARG A 342 13.70 19.34 22.31
CA ARG A 342 13.20 19.45 20.93
C ARG A 342 14.33 19.55 19.93
N LYS A 343 15.33 20.41 20.17
CA LYS A 343 16.49 20.55 19.30
C LYS A 343 17.25 19.23 19.15
N LYS A 344 17.50 18.53 20.27
CA LYS A 344 18.16 17.21 20.27
C LYS A 344 17.33 16.15 19.52
N ALA A 345 16.02 16.15 19.71
CA ALA A 345 15.11 15.23 19.03
C ALA A 345 15.10 15.46 17.51
N LEU A 346 15.03 16.72 17.07
CA LEU A 346 15.09 17.08 15.66
C LEU A 346 16.42 16.65 15.01
N GLN A 347 17.55 16.82 15.71
CA GLN A 347 18.84 16.34 15.22
C GLN A 347 18.87 14.81 15.09
N GLN A 348 18.42 14.07 16.11
CA GLN A 348 18.36 12.61 16.05
C GLN A 348 17.44 12.10 14.93
N ILE A 349 16.32 12.79 14.67
CA ILE A 349 15.43 12.47 13.56
C ILE A 349 16.11 12.76 12.22
N ALA A 350 16.77 13.91 12.05
CA ALA A 350 17.49 14.23 10.81
C ALA A 350 18.57 13.19 10.49
N GLU A 351 19.35 12.78 11.49
CA GLU A 351 20.35 11.70 11.36
C GLU A 351 19.70 10.35 11.01
N PHE A 352 18.52 10.07 11.57
CA PHE A 352 17.77 8.86 11.24
C PHE A 352 17.26 8.88 9.79
N LEU A 353 16.70 9.99 9.33
CA LEU A 353 16.21 10.14 7.96
C LEU A 353 17.35 9.95 6.96
N LYS A 354 18.49 10.62 7.17
CA LYS A 354 19.69 10.44 6.35
C LYS A 354 20.13 8.97 6.28
N TYR A 355 20.15 8.29 7.43
CA TYR A 355 20.48 6.87 7.50
C TYR A 355 19.53 6.01 6.65
N GLU A 356 18.22 6.25 6.72
CA GLU A 356 17.23 5.48 5.94
C GLU A 356 17.28 5.81 4.45
N ASP A 357 17.53 7.07 4.09
CA ASP A 357 17.68 7.50 2.70
C ASP A 357 18.90 6.82 2.05
N GLU A 358 20.04 6.78 2.75
CA GLU A 358 21.24 6.08 2.29
C GLU A 358 21.03 4.56 2.16
N ASN A 359 20.36 3.93 3.13
CA ASN A 359 20.12 2.48 3.13
C ASN A 359 19.06 2.01 2.11
N SER A 360 18.17 2.90 1.67
CA SER A 360 17.14 2.59 0.67
C SER A 360 17.45 3.16 -0.71
N GLN A 361 18.69 3.62 -0.94
CA GLN A 361 19.11 4.30 -2.16
C GLN A 361 18.15 5.42 -2.58
N TYR A 362 17.63 6.15 -1.59
CA TYR A 362 16.71 7.30 -1.72
C TYR A 362 15.32 6.96 -2.29
N ILE A 363 14.97 5.65 -2.35
CA ILE A 363 13.63 5.15 -2.72
C ILE A 363 12.68 5.22 -1.53
N CYS A 364 13.17 4.99 -0.30
CA CYS A 364 12.37 4.88 0.92
C CYS A 364 11.41 3.67 0.90
N ILE A 365 10.60 3.47 1.94
CA ILE A 365 9.66 2.32 2.04
C ILE A 365 8.43 2.46 1.12
N GLY A 366 8.16 3.67 0.62
CA GLY A 366 7.04 3.96 -0.28
C GLY A 366 6.85 5.46 -0.52
N ALA A 367 5.99 5.81 -1.47
CA ALA A 367 5.88 7.17 -2.02
C ALA A 367 5.57 8.27 -1.00
N ALA A 368 4.66 8.02 -0.06
CA ALA A 368 4.34 9.00 0.98
C ALA A 368 5.55 9.30 1.87
N GLN A 369 6.31 8.26 2.25
CA GLN A 369 7.56 8.43 3.02
C GLN A 369 8.63 9.11 2.17
N LYS A 370 8.76 8.71 0.90
CA LYS A 370 9.69 9.34 -0.05
C LYS A 370 9.46 10.84 -0.06
N ALA A 371 8.23 11.29 -0.32
CA ALA A 371 7.92 12.71 -0.43
C ALA A 371 8.30 13.49 0.85
N LEU A 372 7.95 12.94 2.01
CA LEU A 372 8.28 13.53 3.31
C LEU A 372 9.79 13.55 3.61
N SER A 373 10.51 12.47 3.33
CA SER A 373 11.96 12.35 3.59
C SER A 373 12.74 13.27 2.65
N MET A 374 12.36 13.32 1.38
CA MET A 374 12.90 14.25 0.39
C MET A 374 12.74 15.72 0.83
N LEU A 375 11.57 16.08 1.34
CA LEU A 375 11.34 17.42 1.90
C LEU A 375 12.25 17.70 3.10
N CYS A 376 12.37 16.76 4.03
CA CYS A 376 13.23 16.93 5.21
C CYS A 376 14.71 17.06 4.81
N CYS A 377 15.16 16.27 3.84
CA CYS A 377 16.51 16.37 3.26
C CYS A 377 16.75 17.76 2.64
N TRP A 378 15.76 18.29 1.91
CA TRP A 378 15.84 19.63 1.33
C TRP A 378 15.90 20.73 2.40
N ILE A 379 15.09 20.62 3.46
CA ILE A 379 15.08 21.58 4.59
C ILE A 379 16.44 21.65 5.27
N GLU A 380 17.15 20.52 5.40
CA GLU A 380 18.50 20.49 5.97
C GLU A 380 19.53 21.12 5.02
N ASN A 381 19.50 20.79 3.73
CA ASN A 381 20.34 21.44 2.71
C ASN A 381 19.77 21.26 1.29
N PRO A 382 19.21 22.33 0.67
CA PRO A 382 18.65 22.30 -0.68
C PRO A 382 19.64 21.92 -1.78
N ASN A 383 20.94 22.19 -1.58
CA ASN A 383 21.98 21.96 -2.58
C ASN A 383 22.75 20.64 -2.38
N SER A 384 22.31 19.82 -1.42
CA SER A 384 22.99 18.56 -1.10
C SER A 384 22.88 17.54 -2.22
N ASP A 385 23.91 16.71 -2.37
CA ASP A 385 23.85 15.57 -3.30
C ASP A 385 22.78 14.56 -2.88
N ALA A 386 22.48 14.45 -1.58
CA ALA A 386 21.37 13.66 -1.06
C ALA A 386 20.02 14.10 -1.66
N PHE A 387 19.77 15.41 -1.74
CA PHE A 387 18.55 15.93 -2.36
C PHE A 387 18.50 15.63 -3.87
N LYS A 388 19.63 15.78 -4.59
CA LYS A 388 19.71 15.42 -6.03
C LYS A 388 19.40 13.93 -6.26
N ARG A 389 19.87 13.05 -5.37
CA ARG A 389 19.57 11.61 -5.40
C ARG A 389 18.08 11.33 -5.18
N HIS A 390 17.45 12.03 -4.25
CA HIS A 390 16.00 11.94 -4.08
C HIS A 390 15.24 12.39 -5.33
N LEU A 391 15.63 13.51 -5.95
CA LEU A 391 14.97 14.00 -7.16
C LEU A 391 15.08 12.98 -8.30
N ALA A 392 16.25 12.38 -8.50
CA ALA A 392 16.46 11.36 -9.53
C ALA A 392 15.56 10.12 -9.34
N ARG A 393 15.27 9.76 -8.09
CA ARG A 393 14.38 8.64 -7.72
C ARG A 393 12.88 8.97 -7.78
N VAL A 394 12.46 10.20 -8.12
CA VAL A 394 11.02 10.54 -8.29
C VAL A 394 10.42 9.75 -9.45
N ALA A 395 11.17 9.58 -10.55
CA ALA A 395 10.73 8.87 -11.74
C ALA A 395 10.33 7.41 -11.46
N ASP A 396 10.98 6.76 -10.48
CA ASP A 396 10.71 5.37 -10.09
C ASP A 396 9.26 5.16 -9.59
N PHE A 397 8.62 6.24 -9.12
CA PHE A 397 7.24 6.21 -8.64
C PHE A 397 6.22 6.62 -9.69
N LEU A 398 6.64 7.19 -10.84
CA LEU A 398 5.73 7.66 -11.88
C LEU A 398 5.36 6.51 -12.82
N TRP A 399 4.06 6.35 -13.07
CA TRP A 399 3.53 5.34 -13.97
C TRP A 399 2.50 5.92 -14.91
N VAL A 400 2.61 5.59 -16.20
CA VAL A 400 1.70 6.04 -17.25
C VAL A 400 0.76 4.89 -17.62
N GLY A 401 -0.53 5.08 -17.34
CA GLY A 401 -1.61 4.24 -17.85
C GLY A 401 -2.47 4.99 -18.86
N GLU A 402 -3.47 4.31 -19.43
CA GLU A 402 -4.48 4.96 -20.28
C GLU A 402 -5.34 5.97 -19.51
N ASP A 403 -5.35 5.89 -18.19
CA ASP A 403 -5.99 6.86 -17.31
C ASP A 403 -5.13 8.10 -17.04
N GLY A 404 -3.86 8.11 -17.44
CA GLY A 404 -2.89 9.20 -17.23
C GLY A 404 -1.70 8.79 -16.35
N MET A 405 -0.88 9.77 -15.96
CA MET A 405 0.30 9.55 -15.12
C MET A 405 0.01 9.70 -13.63
N LYS A 406 0.42 8.72 -12.83
CA LYS A 406 0.20 8.70 -11.37
C LYS A 406 1.46 8.39 -10.59
N VAL A 407 1.43 8.68 -9.30
CA VAL A 407 2.45 8.24 -8.33
C VAL A 407 1.97 6.93 -7.71
N ARG A 408 2.70 5.84 -7.98
CA ARG A 408 2.47 4.54 -7.35
C ARG A 408 2.90 4.57 -5.89
N VAL A 409 2.30 3.75 -5.02
CA VAL A 409 2.73 3.67 -3.61
C VAL A 409 4.09 3.00 -3.48
N CYS A 410 4.25 1.92 -4.22
CA CYS A 410 5.45 1.12 -4.41
C CYS A 410 5.28 0.40 -5.76
N ALA A 411 6.07 -0.62 -6.05
CA ALA A 411 6.06 -1.38 -7.28
C ALA A 411 6.18 -2.86 -6.89
N GLY A 412 5.41 -3.74 -7.53
CA GLY A 412 5.24 -5.13 -7.10
C GLY A 412 6.23 -6.12 -7.71
N GLN A 413 7.37 -5.66 -8.23
CA GLN A 413 8.15 -6.41 -9.24
C GLN A 413 8.47 -7.84 -8.80
N LEU A 414 9.01 -8.03 -7.58
CA LEU A 414 9.33 -9.37 -7.12
C LEU A 414 8.08 -10.19 -6.80
N TRP A 415 7.09 -9.56 -6.17
CA TRP A 415 5.85 -10.22 -5.80
C TRP A 415 5.15 -10.83 -7.02
N ASP A 416 5.07 -10.05 -8.10
CA ASP A 416 4.45 -10.45 -9.36
C ASP A 416 5.25 -11.57 -10.03
N VAL A 417 6.58 -11.47 -10.06
CA VAL A 417 7.45 -12.53 -10.60
C VAL A 417 7.31 -13.84 -9.82
N ALA A 418 7.30 -13.78 -8.49
CA ALA A 418 7.22 -14.99 -7.67
C ALA A 418 5.88 -15.74 -7.84
N PHE A 419 4.77 -15.01 -8.05
CA PHE A 419 3.48 -15.61 -8.37
C PHE A 419 3.36 -16.04 -9.84
N ALA A 420 3.90 -15.27 -10.78
CA ALA A 420 3.97 -15.64 -12.19
C ALA A 420 4.64 -17.00 -12.39
N VAL A 421 5.80 -17.20 -11.77
CA VAL A 421 6.55 -18.47 -11.83
C VAL A 421 5.73 -19.61 -11.24
N GLN A 422 5.03 -19.39 -10.11
CA GLN A 422 4.11 -20.38 -9.53
C GLN A 422 2.95 -20.74 -10.45
N ALA A 423 2.33 -19.75 -11.08
CA ALA A 423 1.22 -19.98 -12.00
C ALA A 423 1.67 -20.80 -13.21
N ILE A 424 2.78 -20.43 -13.85
CA ILE A 424 3.32 -21.14 -15.02
C ILE A 424 3.69 -22.58 -14.66
N LEU A 425 4.35 -22.80 -13.52
CA LEU A 425 4.79 -24.15 -13.12
C LEU A 425 3.68 -25.03 -12.56
N ALA A 426 2.57 -24.45 -12.13
CA ALA A 426 1.37 -25.22 -11.80
C ALA A 426 0.66 -25.78 -13.05
N CYS A 427 1.07 -25.35 -14.25
CA CYS A 427 0.53 -25.81 -15.51
C CYS A 427 1.38 -26.96 -16.09
N ASP A 428 0.73 -27.96 -16.67
CA ASP A 428 1.39 -29.15 -17.28
C ASP A 428 2.07 -28.85 -18.64
N ILE A 429 2.36 -27.56 -18.89
CA ILE A 429 2.97 -27.04 -20.13
C ILE A 429 4.13 -26.08 -19.84
N ALA A 430 4.64 -26.06 -18.60
CA ALA A 430 5.71 -25.14 -18.20
C ALA A 430 6.99 -25.26 -19.05
N GLU A 431 7.25 -26.46 -19.58
CA GLU A 431 8.38 -26.73 -20.48
C GLU A 431 8.32 -25.93 -21.78
N GLU A 432 7.12 -25.51 -22.23
CA GLU A 432 6.95 -24.62 -23.39
C GLU A 432 7.44 -23.19 -23.08
N TYR A 433 7.53 -22.80 -21.80
CA TYR A 433 7.85 -21.44 -21.33
C TYR A 433 9.21 -21.35 -20.61
N LYS A 434 10.15 -22.25 -20.92
CA LYS A 434 11.49 -22.30 -20.30
C LYS A 434 12.25 -20.97 -20.33
N ASN A 435 12.20 -20.26 -21.45
CA ASN A 435 12.91 -18.99 -21.60
C ASN A 435 12.36 -17.92 -20.64
N THR A 436 11.03 -17.85 -20.53
CA THR A 436 10.29 -16.97 -19.62
C THR A 436 10.65 -17.27 -18.17
N LEU A 437 10.63 -18.55 -17.80
CA LEU A 437 11.01 -19.04 -16.47
C LEU A 437 12.48 -18.77 -16.14
N LYS A 438 13.38 -18.91 -17.12
CA LYS A 438 14.81 -18.62 -16.95
C LYS A 438 15.04 -17.13 -16.63
N LYS A 439 14.44 -16.23 -17.41
CA LYS A 439 14.52 -14.78 -17.15
C LYS A 439 13.96 -14.44 -15.77
N ALA A 440 12.81 -15.00 -15.41
CA ALA A 440 12.19 -14.80 -14.09
C ALA A 440 13.08 -15.32 -12.94
N HIS A 441 13.73 -16.47 -13.12
CA HIS A 441 14.69 -17.00 -12.15
C HIS A 441 15.90 -16.08 -11.99
N ASP A 442 16.47 -15.59 -13.10
CA ASP A 442 17.61 -14.67 -13.08
C ASP A 442 17.22 -13.35 -12.38
N PHE A 443 16.00 -12.86 -12.60
CA PHE A 443 15.44 -11.71 -11.88
C PHE A 443 15.32 -11.95 -10.37
N ILE A 444 14.72 -13.08 -9.95
CA ILE A 444 14.57 -13.42 -8.51
C ILE A 444 15.95 -13.47 -7.85
N LYS A 445 16.92 -14.08 -8.51
CA LYS A 445 18.30 -14.16 -8.00
C LYS A 445 18.96 -12.78 -7.89
N ALA A 446 18.81 -11.93 -8.90
CA ALA A 446 19.34 -10.57 -8.89
C ALA A 446 18.63 -9.65 -7.88
N SER A 447 17.40 -9.98 -7.50
CA SER A 447 16.59 -9.20 -6.55
C SER A 447 16.82 -9.57 -5.08
N GLN A 448 17.68 -10.55 -4.80
CA GLN A 448 18.02 -10.92 -3.42
C GLN A 448 18.83 -9.81 -2.75
N ILE A 449 18.44 -9.45 -1.53
CA ILE A 449 19.19 -8.49 -0.72
C ILE A 449 20.45 -9.18 -0.20
N THR A 450 21.64 -8.73 -0.63
CA THR A 450 22.92 -9.36 -0.29
C THR A 450 23.52 -8.89 1.03
N ASP A 451 23.09 -7.72 1.49
CA ASP A 451 23.69 -7.01 2.61
C ASP A 451 22.66 -6.61 3.66
N ASN A 452 23.08 -6.55 4.92
CA ASN A 452 22.26 -5.94 5.96
C ASN A 452 22.33 -4.41 5.86
N PRO A 453 21.35 -3.69 6.42
CA PRO A 453 21.45 -2.24 6.54
C PRO A 453 22.73 -1.86 7.31
N SER A 454 23.28 -0.68 6.99
CA SER A 454 24.58 -0.25 7.49
C SER A 454 24.62 -0.06 9.02
N GLY A 455 25.80 -0.22 9.62
CA GLY A 455 26.02 0.05 11.05
C GLY A 455 25.15 -0.77 12.01
N ASP A 456 24.84 -0.20 13.19
CA ASP A 456 23.92 -0.81 14.17
C ASP A 456 22.46 -0.53 13.79
N PHE A 457 21.99 -1.24 12.76
CA PHE A 457 20.65 -1.11 12.22
C PHE A 457 19.55 -1.48 13.22
N SER A 458 19.88 -2.27 14.26
CA SER A 458 18.95 -2.62 15.33
C SER A 458 18.53 -1.40 16.15
N ARG A 459 19.48 -0.49 16.44
CA ARG A 459 19.21 0.80 17.11
C ARG A 459 18.43 1.76 16.23
N LYS A 460 18.47 1.57 14.91
CA LYS A 460 17.66 2.28 13.93
C LYS A 460 16.37 1.53 13.59
N TYR A 461 15.97 0.58 14.44
CA TYR A 461 14.71 -0.15 14.33
C TYR A 461 14.55 -1.01 13.06
N ARG A 462 15.58 -1.15 12.22
CA ARG A 462 15.54 -2.05 11.06
C ARG A 462 15.67 -3.50 11.50
N HIS A 463 15.20 -4.41 10.64
CA HIS A 463 15.42 -5.85 10.80
C HIS A 463 16.53 -6.33 9.86
N ILE A 464 17.08 -7.51 10.15
CA ILE A 464 17.98 -8.24 9.24
C ILE A 464 17.30 -8.36 7.87
N SER A 465 18.01 -7.97 6.82
CA SER A 465 17.53 -7.97 5.43
C SER A 465 18.37 -8.85 4.51
N LYS A 466 19.62 -9.15 4.89
CA LYS A 466 20.50 -10.04 4.15
C LYS A 466 19.86 -11.41 3.94
N GLY A 467 19.87 -11.87 2.69
CA GLY A 467 19.31 -13.14 2.25
C GLY A 467 17.80 -13.12 2.03
N GLY A 468 17.13 -12.02 2.39
CA GLY A 468 15.71 -11.80 2.13
C GLY A 468 15.45 -11.07 0.82
N TRP A 469 14.19 -10.76 0.60
CA TRP A 469 13.69 -10.11 -0.60
C TRP A 469 12.69 -9.01 -0.28
N ALA A 470 12.77 -7.90 -1.00
CA ALA A 470 11.82 -6.79 -0.89
C ALA A 470 10.56 -7.03 -1.74
N PHE A 471 9.51 -6.26 -1.51
CA PHE A 471 8.31 -6.26 -2.36
C PHE A 471 8.62 -5.63 -3.74
N GLN A 472 9.42 -4.56 -3.74
CA GLN A 472 9.83 -3.84 -4.94
C GLN A 472 11.15 -4.39 -5.53
N VAL A 473 12.15 -3.53 -5.65
CA VAL A 473 13.52 -3.80 -6.09
C VAL A 473 14.47 -3.97 -4.90
N ALA A 474 15.58 -4.68 -5.12
CA ALA A 474 16.61 -4.92 -4.11
C ALA A 474 17.18 -3.62 -3.49
N ASP A 475 17.31 -2.56 -4.31
CA ASP A 475 17.80 -1.24 -3.89
C ASP A 475 17.00 -0.63 -2.73
N GLN A 476 15.72 -0.98 -2.59
CA GLN A 476 14.89 -0.52 -1.49
C GLN A 476 15.40 -1.04 -0.13
N GLY A 477 15.95 -2.26 -0.11
CA GLY A 477 16.54 -2.90 1.06
C GLY A 477 15.55 -3.27 2.17
N TRP A 478 14.25 -3.12 1.96
CA TRP A 478 13.20 -3.48 2.94
C TRP A 478 12.67 -4.88 2.67
N GLN A 479 13.30 -5.88 3.31
CA GLN A 479 12.83 -7.26 3.21
C GLN A 479 11.38 -7.41 3.71
N VAL A 480 10.64 -8.33 3.10
CA VAL A 480 9.29 -8.68 3.53
C VAL A 480 9.20 -10.19 3.68
N SER A 481 8.60 -10.66 4.77
CA SER A 481 8.56 -12.09 5.10
C SER A 481 7.82 -12.91 4.05
N ASP A 482 6.76 -12.37 3.47
CA ASP A 482 5.95 -13.03 2.44
C ASP A 482 6.69 -13.09 1.11
N CYS A 483 7.27 -11.97 0.66
CA CYS A 483 8.10 -11.88 -0.54
C CYS A 483 9.30 -12.83 -0.46
N THR A 484 9.96 -12.84 0.70
CA THR A 484 11.07 -13.76 0.99
C THR A 484 10.61 -15.21 0.91
N ALA A 485 9.46 -15.55 1.51
CA ALA A 485 8.94 -16.90 1.42
C ALA A 485 8.62 -17.30 -0.03
N GLU A 486 7.94 -16.44 -0.80
CA GLU A 486 7.56 -16.75 -2.19
C GLU A 486 8.77 -16.92 -3.10
N ALA A 487 9.80 -16.09 -2.92
CA ALA A 487 11.06 -16.24 -3.63
C ALA A 487 11.80 -17.54 -3.25
N LEU A 488 11.79 -17.94 -1.98
CA LEU A 488 12.48 -19.14 -1.50
C LEU A 488 11.93 -20.45 -2.06
N LYS A 489 10.66 -20.50 -2.48
CA LYS A 489 10.12 -21.67 -3.19
C LYS A 489 10.95 -22.03 -4.41
N TRP A 490 11.65 -21.05 -4.98
CA TRP A 490 12.38 -21.16 -6.24
C TRP A 490 13.89 -21.27 -6.09
N VAL A 491 14.44 -20.93 -4.92
CA VAL A 491 15.88 -20.91 -4.70
C VAL A 491 16.27 -22.01 -3.70
N THR A 492 16.91 -23.08 -4.19
CA THR A 492 17.13 -24.34 -3.45
C THR A 492 18.30 -24.35 -2.47
N ARG A 493 19.01 -23.23 -2.27
CA ARG A 493 20.31 -23.20 -1.55
C ARG A 493 20.42 -22.21 -0.38
N PHE A 494 19.33 -21.62 0.09
CA PHE A 494 19.41 -20.59 1.14
C PHE A 494 18.44 -20.79 2.30
N ASN A 495 18.90 -20.44 3.51
CA ASN A 495 18.12 -20.51 4.74
C ASN A 495 18.13 -19.13 5.41
N PRO A 496 17.30 -18.18 4.95
CA PRO A 496 17.23 -16.85 5.58
C PRO A 496 16.53 -16.93 6.93
N GLU A 497 16.90 -16.04 7.84
CA GLU A 497 16.18 -15.89 9.11
C GLU A 497 14.80 -15.28 8.86
N LEU A 498 13.76 -16.06 9.15
CA LEU A 498 12.37 -15.63 9.01
C LEU A 498 11.91 -14.83 10.22
N ILE A 499 11.01 -13.85 10.00
CA ILE A 499 10.55 -12.91 11.03
C ILE A 499 9.41 -13.51 11.89
N GLN A 500 9.69 -14.58 12.64
CA GLN A 500 8.69 -15.26 13.48
C GLN A 500 8.53 -14.60 14.85
N ASN A 501 7.28 -14.37 15.26
CA ASN A 501 6.90 -13.83 16.56
C ASN A 501 6.71 -14.95 17.60
N PRO A 502 6.78 -14.63 18.91
CA PRO A 502 6.54 -15.62 19.98
C PRO A 502 5.16 -16.30 19.94
N ASN A 503 4.17 -15.72 19.26
CA ASN A 503 2.85 -16.33 19.06
C ASN A 503 2.81 -17.31 17.86
N GLY A 504 3.96 -17.60 17.25
CA GLY A 504 4.15 -18.35 16.02
C GLY A 504 3.97 -17.52 14.75
N GLY A 505 3.25 -16.40 14.81
CA GLY A 505 2.91 -15.52 13.69
C GLY A 505 4.10 -14.85 13.00
N TYR A 506 4.01 -14.52 11.71
CA TYR A 506 5.04 -13.76 11.02
C TYR A 506 4.62 -12.29 10.86
N GLY A 507 5.51 -11.33 11.12
CA GLY A 507 5.24 -9.93 10.76
C GLY A 507 5.72 -9.63 9.34
N THR A 508 5.26 -8.53 8.72
CA THR A 508 5.59 -8.23 7.31
C THR A 508 7.06 -7.84 7.13
N TRP A 509 7.45 -6.65 7.57
CA TRP A 509 8.85 -6.18 7.50
C TRP A 509 9.62 -6.46 8.80
N GLU A 510 8.91 -6.60 9.92
CA GLU A 510 9.49 -6.64 11.27
C GLU A 510 8.64 -7.48 12.22
N LEU A 511 9.23 -7.85 13.36
CA LEU A 511 8.52 -8.46 14.48
C LEU A 511 7.41 -7.53 15.02
N ALA A 512 6.37 -8.11 15.60
CA ALA A 512 5.32 -7.40 16.32
C ALA A 512 5.86 -6.84 17.64
N ARG A 513 6.44 -5.64 17.58
CA ARG A 513 7.02 -4.91 18.73
C ARG A 513 5.99 -4.10 19.52
N THR A 514 4.79 -3.95 18.98
CA THR A 514 3.70 -3.13 19.51
C THR A 514 2.79 -3.90 20.45
N TYR A 515 2.29 -3.24 21.50
CA TYR A 515 1.29 -3.81 22.40
C TYR A 515 -0.15 -3.60 21.90
N PRO A 516 -1.10 -4.52 22.12
CA PRO A 516 -2.49 -4.37 21.67
C PRO A 516 -3.19 -3.10 22.18
N TRP A 517 -2.92 -2.68 23.42
CA TRP A 517 -3.51 -1.45 23.98
C TRP A 517 -3.00 -0.19 23.28
N MET A 518 -1.83 -0.23 22.63
CA MET A 518 -1.36 0.89 21.82
C MET A 518 -2.22 1.08 20.56
N GLU A 519 -3.05 0.11 20.15
CA GLU A 519 -4.08 0.34 19.12
C GLU A 519 -5.17 1.30 19.63
N VAL A 520 -5.53 1.17 20.90
CA VAL A 520 -6.42 2.13 21.56
C VAL A 520 -5.72 3.50 21.61
N CYS A 521 -4.40 3.52 21.87
CA CYS A 521 -3.56 4.71 21.80
C CYS A 521 -3.37 5.28 20.38
N SER A 522 -3.42 4.42 19.36
CA SER A 522 -3.29 4.78 17.95
C SER A 522 -4.52 5.57 17.44
N ARG A 523 -5.66 5.40 18.10
CA ARG A 523 -6.85 6.23 17.88
C ARG A 523 -6.75 7.62 18.54
N PHE A 524 -5.62 8.01 19.14
CA PHE A 524 -5.41 9.34 19.74
C PHE A 524 -4.90 10.39 18.71
N HIS A 525 -5.48 10.46 17.51
CA HIS A 525 -5.05 11.34 16.41
C HIS A 525 -3.61 11.18 15.88
N PHE A 526 -2.74 10.39 16.52
CA PHE A 526 -1.38 10.17 16.02
C PHE A 526 -1.33 9.32 14.73
N THR A 527 -2.37 8.53 14.47
CA THR A 527 -2.30 7.34 13.60
C THR A 527 -3.68 7.07 12.99
N CYS A 528 -4.09 7.88 12.01
CA CYS A 528 -5.39 7.67 11.34
C CYS A 528 -5.42 6.45 10.39
N MET A 529 -4.31 5.72 10.19
CA MET A 529 -4.23 4.70 9.14
C MET A 529 -3.42 3.43 9.50
N SER A 530 -3.53 2.92 10.73
CA SER A 530 -2.82 1.66 11.06
C SER A 530 -3.65 0.69 11.89
N SER A 531 -4.07 -0.39 11.25
CA SER A 531 -4.22 -1.69 11.90
C SER A 531 -2.82 -2.16 12.31
N VAL A 532 -2.63 -2.47 13.59
CA VAL A 532 -1.31 -2.70 14.20
C VAL A 532 -0.78 -4.14 13.90
N PRO A 533 0.55 -4.39 13.96
CA PRO A 533 1.21 -5.66 13.68
C PRO A 533 0.69 -6.89 14.44
N HIS A 534 -0.02 -6.70 15.55
CA HIS A 534 -0.53 -7.82 16.34
C HIS A 534 -1.63 -8.60 15.60
N GLN A 535 -2.38 -7.89 14.75
CA GLN A 535 -3.49 -8.42 13.98
C GLN A 535 -3.00 -8.96 12.63
N SER A 536 -1.99 -8.34 12.00
CA SER A 536 -1.32 -8.87 10.80
C SER A 536 -0.36 -10.02 11.13
N SER A 537 0.28 -10.05 12.31
CA SER A 537 1.21 -11.14 12.69
C SER A 537 0.55 -12.51 12.78
N LYS A 538 -0.66 -12.58 13.33
CA LYS A 538 -1.46 -13.83 13.36
C LYS A 538 -1.93 -14.27 11.98
N ARG A 539 -2.00 -13.37 10.99
CA ARG A 539 -2.64 -13.59 9.67
C ARG A 539 -1.64 -13.83 8.54
N LEU A 540 -0.53 -13.09 8.52
CA LEU A 540 0.62 -13.36 7.65
C LEU A 540 1.30 -14.70 8.02
N HIS A 541 1.01 -15.22 9.21
CA HIS A 541 1.28 -16.59 9.62
C HIS A 541 0.82 -17.65 8.61
N CYS A 542 -0.39 -17.50 8.05
CA CYS A 542 -0.93 -18.46 7.08
C CYS A 542 -0.14 -18.43 5.77
N PHE A 543 0.19 -17.22 5.31
CA PHE A 543 0.88 -16.95 4.06
C PHE A 543 2.32 -17.49 4.06
N VAL A 544 3.13 -17.11 5.04
CA VAL A 544 4.55 -17.53 5.07
C VAL A 544 4.67 -19.05 5.23
N ARG A 545 3.72 -19.70 5.93
CA ARG A 545 3.74 -21.15 6.16
C ARG A 545 3.22 -22.01 5.01
N SER A 546 2.16 -21.58 4.31
CA SER A 546 1.80 -22.24 3.04
C SER A 546 3.00 -22.30 2.13
N THR A 547 3.79 -21.23 2.16
CA THR A 547 4.86 -21.02 1.22
C THR A 547 6.12 -21.81 1.55
N LEU A 548 6.47 -21.90 2.84
CA LEU A 548 7.56 -22.77 3.31
C LEU A 548 7.21 -24.26 3.26
N GLY A 549 5.92 -24.63 3.37
CA GLY A 549 5.49 -26.03 3.29
C GLY A 549 5.33 -26.59 1.87
N ILE A 550 5.23 -25.72 0.85
CA ILE A 550 5.24 -26.12 -0.58
C ILE A 550 6.67 -26.40 -1.05
N GLY A 551 7.68 -25.72 -0.50
CA GLY A 551 9.08 -26.07 -0.72
C GLY A 551 9.38 -27.43 -0.09
N ARG A 552 9.83 -28.42 -0.87
CA ARG A 552 10.39 -29.70 -0.38
C ARG A 552 11.69 -29.51 0.42
N MET A 553 11.84 -28.43 1.18
CA MET A 553 12.94 -28.26 2.11
C MET A 553 12.68 -29.09 3.36
N LYS A 554 13.54 -30.08 3.60
CA LYS A 554 13.66 -30.81 4.86
C LYS A 554 14.14 -29.87 5.99
N LEU A 555 13.36 -28.85 6.36
CA LEU A 555 13.56 -28.16 7.63
C LEU A 555 12.89 -28.98 8.74
N ILE A 556 13.65 -29.89 9.33
CA ILE A 556 13.24 -30.70 10.49
C ILE A 556 12.78 -29.80 11.66
N ASN A 557 13.33 -28.58 11.78
CA ASN A 557 12.91 -27.59 12.79
C ASN A 557 11.53 -26.95 12.52
N VAL A 558 11.11 -26.84 11.25
CA VAL A 558 9.81 -26.23 10.89
C VAL A 558 8.65 -27.15 11.29
N LEU A 559 8.83 -28.48 11.26
CA LEU A 559 7.79 -29.44 11.65
C LEU A 559 7.39 -29.35 13.13
N GLY A 560 8.35 -29.14 14.04
CA GLY A 560 8.09 -28.89 15.46
C GLY A 560 7.37 -27.56 15.71
N GLU A 561 7.73 -26.52 14.94
CA GLU A 561 7.06 -25.22 14.99
C GLU A 561 5.63 -25.26 14.41
N LEU A 562 5.32 -26.17 13.47
CA LEU A 562 4.03 -26.31 12.80
C LEU A 562 2.95 -26.91 13.73
N GLN A 563 3.34 -27.78 14.67
CA GLN A 563 2.40 -28.43 15.61
C GLN A 563 1.91 -27.48 16.72
N ASN A 564 2.78 -26.66 17.31
CA ASN A 564 2.42 -25.73 18.39
C ASN A 564 1.42 -24.64 17.95
N SER A 565 1.46 -24.25 16.68
CA SER A 565 0.55 -23.26 16.07
C SER A 565 -0.84 -23.78 15.70
N SER A 566 -1.03 -25.09 15.55
CA SER A 566 -2.33 -25.74 15.25
C SER A 566 -3.46 -25.32 16.21
N ARG A 567 -3.08 -24.88 17.42
CA ARG A 567 -3.98 -24.38 18.46
C ARG A 567 -4.56 -22.99 18.16
N SER A 568 -3.81 -22.11 17.48
CA SER A 568 -4.28 -20.76 17.09
C SER A 568 -5.26 -20.79 15.90
N TYR A 569 -5.11 -21.74 14.96
CA TYR A 569 -5.98 -21.88 13.77
C TYR A 569 -7.43 -22.30 14.11
N ARG A 570 -7.63 -23.06 15.18
CA ARG A 570 -8.95 -23.59 15.58
C ARG A 570 -9.97 -22.51 15.95
N MET A 571 -9.52 -21.28 16.26
CA MET A 571 -10.41 -20.20 16.70
C MET A 571 -11.03 -19.35 15.56
N MET A 572 -10.63 -19.52 14.29
CA MET A 572 -11.00 -18.55 13.23
C MET A 572 -11.95 -19.05 12.11
N MET A 573 -12.11 -20.35 11.88
CA MET A 573 -12.69 -20.85 10.62
C MET A 573 -14.20 -21.17 10.63
N ALA A 574 -15.03 -20.39 11.34
CA ALA A 574 -16.49 -20.60 11.30
C ALA A 574 -17.21 -19.79 10.21
N HIS A 575 -16.63 -18.69 9.71
CA HIS A 575 -17.29 -17.73 8.80
C HIS A 575 -16.35 -17.15 7.71
N GLY A 576 -15.30 -17.89 7.31
CA GLY A 576 -14.25 -17.39 6.42
C GLY A 576 -13.13 -16.62 7.16
N GLN A 577 -11.91 -16.63 6.62
CA GLN A 577 -10.78 -15.89 7.18
C GLN A 577 -10.65 -14.53 6.49
N PHE A 578 -10.57 -13.46 7.30
CA PHE A 578 -10.37 -12.10 6.83
C PHE A 578 -8.97 -11.87 6.23
N GLY A 579 -8.91 -11.37 4.99
CA GLY A 579 -7.69 -10.94 4.30
C GLY A 579 -7.28 -9.52 4.67
N SER A 580 -5.99 -9.32 4.94
CA SER A 580 -5.44 -8.00 5.32
C SER A 580 -4.64 -7.31 4.21
N TRP A 581 -4.31 -8.04 3.14
CA TRP A 581 -3.49 -7.58 2.01
C TRP A 581 -4.15 -7.83 0.64
N GLY A 582 -5.34 -8.41 0.64
CA GLY A 582 -6.19 -8.65 -0.53
C GLY A 582 -7.66 -8.61 -0.11
N ILE A 583 -8.56 -8.35 -1.06
CA ILE A 583 -10.00 -8.16 -0.80
C ILE A 583 -10.75 -9.48 -0.99
N CYS A 584 -11.28 -10.12 0.05
CA CYS A 584 -10.94 -10.02 1.46
C CYS A 584 -11.06 -11.42 2.09
N PHE A 585 -12.26 -11.99 2.15
CA PHE A 585 -12.49 -13.31 2.70
C PHE A 585 -12.05 -14.42 1.76
N THR A 586 -12.23 -14.26 0.45
CA THR A 586 -11.72 -15.22 -0.55
C THR A 586 -10.20 -15.35 -0.44
N TYR A 587 -9.49 -14.23 -0.43
CA TYR A 587 -8.04 -14.15 -0.20
C TYR A 587 -7.60 -14.82 1.10
N GLY A 588 -8.15 -14.37 2.24
CA GLY A 588 -7.74 -14.86 3.55
C GLY A 588 -8.03 -16.35 3.74
N THR A 589 -9.12 -16.85 3.16
CA THR A 589 -9.51 -18.26 3.24
C THR A 589 -8.62 -19.14 2.36
N TRP A 590 -8.22 -18.68 1.18
CA TRP A 590 -7.26 -19.38 0.32
C TRP A 590 -5.94 -19.66 1.04
N PHE A 591 -5.28 -18.63 1.56
CA PHE A 591 -4.01 -18.80 2.29
C PHE A 591 -4.16 -19.65 3.55
N ALA A 592 -5.30 -19.56 4.23
CA ALA A 592 -5.55 -20.37 5.41
C ALA A 592 -5.67 -21.86 5.07
N ILE A 593 -6.35 -22.20 3.97
CA ILE A 593 -6.43 -23.58 3.50
C ILE A 593 -5.05 -24.05 3.02
N GLU A 594 -4.33 -23.27 2.22
CA GLU A 594 -2.96 -23.61 1.79
C GLU A 594 -2.05 -23.92 2.98
N GLY A 595 -2.06 -23.09 4.01
CA GLY A 595 -1.25 -23.30 5.22
C GLY A 595 -1.64 -24.54 6.02
N LEU A 596 -2.94 -24.87 6.08
CA LEU A 596 -3.42 -26.10 6.74
C LEU A 596 -3.11 -27.35 5.90
N SER A 597 -3.26 -27.27 4.58
CA SER A 597 -2.93 -28.35 3.65
C SER A 597 -1.44 -28.68 3.67
N ALA A 598 -0.58 -27.68 3.80
CA ALA A 598 0.86 -27.86 3.95
C ALA A 598 1.27 -28.67 5.20
N VAL A 599 0.42 -28.74 6.24
CA VAL A 599 0.65 -29.57 7.44
C VAL A 599 -0.14 -30.88 7.44
N GLY A 600 -0.62 -31.31 6.27
CA GLY A 600 -1.33 -32.57 6.08
C GLY A 600 -2.82 -32.54 6.46
N GLN A 601 -3.40 -31.36 6.70
CA GLN A 601 -4.85 -31.27 6.86
C GLN A 601 -5.55 -31.24 5.51
N SER A 602 -6.71 -31.86 5.40
CA SER A 602 -7.53 -31.90 4.20
C SER A 602 -9.01 -31.83 4.55
N TYR A 603 -9.85 -31.78 3.52
CA TYR A 603 -11.30 -31.84 3.68
C TYR A 603 -11.74 -33.11 4.43
N GLY A 604 -11.07 -34.24 4.23
CA GLY A 604 -11.37 -35.51 4.90
C GLY A 604 -11.09 -35.49 6.41
N ASN A 605 -9.98 -34.89 6.84
CA ASN A 605 -9.51 -35.00 8.22
C ASN A 605 -9.68 -33.71 9.08
N SER A 606 -10.06 -32.57 8.49
CA SER A 606 -10.14 -31.29 9.20
C SER A 606 -11.53 -30.66 9.16
N THR A 607 -12.14 -30.49 10.33
CA THR A 607 -13.40 -29.75 10.49
C THR A 607 -13.28 -28.28 10.12
N CYS A 608 -12.08 -27.69 10.28
CA CYS A 608 -11.82 -26.29 9.94
C CYS A 608 -11.82 -26.09 8.42
N ILE A 609 -11.15 -26.98 7.66
CA ILE A 609 -11.15 -26.95 6.20
C ILE A 609 -12.57 -27.14 5.67
N ARG A 610 -13.34 -28.12 6.20
CA ARG A 610 -14.74 -28.33 5.77
C ARG A 610 -15.62 -27.09 5.96
N LYS A 611 -15.46 -26.36 7.07
CA LYS A 611 -16.20 -25.11 7.31
C LYS A 611 -15.78 -23.99 6.35
N ALA A 612 -14.49 -23.86 6.07
CA ALA A 612 -13.95 -22.88 5.12
C ALA A 612 -14.46 -23.13 3.69
N CYS A 613 -14.41 -24.39 3.25
CA CYS A 613 -15.01 -24.87 2.01
C CYS A 613 -16.51 -24.56 1.92
N LYS A 614 -17.28 -24.89 2.97
CA LYS A 614 -18.72 -24.58 3.03
C LYS A 614 -18.99 -23.08 2.95
N PHE A 615 -18.13 -22.25 3.54
CA PHE A 615 -18.23 -20.79 3.45
C PHE A 615 -17.99 -20.30 2.02
N LEU A 616 -16.94 -20.79 1.34
CA LEU A 616 -16.69 -20.39 -0.05
C LEU A 616 -17.85 -20.80 -0.95
N LEU A 617 -18.30 -22.06 -0.89
CA LEU A 617 -19.42 -22.53 -1.72
C LEU A 617 -20.73 -21.77 -1.47
N SER A 618 -20.98 -21.30 -0.24
CA SER A 618 -22.17 -20.49 0.03
C SER A 618 -22.11 -19.06 -0.52
N LYS A 619 -20.98 -18.68 -1.11
CA LYS A 619 -20.72 -17.39 -1.78
C LYS A 619 -20.53 -17.51 -3.29
N GLN A 620 -20.64 -18.72 -3.84
CA GLN A 620 -20.59 -18.93 -5.29
C GLN A 620 -21.81 -18.27 -5.95
N LEU A 621 -21.57 -17.54 -7.02
CA LEU A 621 -22.60 -16.87 -7.81
C LEU A 621 -23.20 -17.83 -8.84
N CYS A 622 -24.35 -17.47 -9.41
CA CYS A 622 -25.05 -18.28 -10.41
C CYS A 622 -24.23 -18.52 -11.70
N ASN A 623 -23.30 -17.61 -12.02
CA ASN A 623 -22.35 -17.75 -13.13
C ASN A 623 -21.13 -18.63 -12.80
N GLY A 624 -21.12 -19.26 -11.63
CA GLY A 624 -20.05 -20.15 -11.17
C GLY A 624 -18.85 -19.45 -10.52
N GLY A 625 -18.75 -18.13 -10.61
CA GLY A 625 -17.64 -17.35 -10.05
C GLY A 625 -17.87 -16.81 -8.63
N TRP A 626 -16.90 -16.06 -8.14
CA TRP A 626 -16.96 -15.30 -6.89
C TRP A 626 -16.61 -13.84 -7.15
N GLY A 627 -17.27 -12.91 -6.47
CA GLY A 627 -16.96 -11.48 -6.54
C GLY A 627 -17.09 -10.84 -5.17
N GLU A 628 -16.06 -10.11 -4.74
CA GLU A 628 -16.00 -9.50 -3.43
C GLU A 628 -15.69 -7.99 -3.53
N SER A 629 -16.55 -7.17 -2.95
CA SER A 629 -16.37 -5.71 -2.92
C SER A 629 -15.35 -5.30 -1.85
N HIS A 630 -14.63 -4.20 -2.11
CA HIS A 630 -13.74 -3.55 -1.16
C HIS A 630 -14.43 -3.20 0.18
N LEU A 631 -15.76 -3.02 0.15
CA LEU A 631 -16.59 -2.81 1.34
C LEU A 631 -16.48 -3.96 2.34
N SER A 632 -16.14 -5.18 1.90
CA SER A 632 -15.91 -6.34 2.78
C SER A 632 -14.79 -6.09 3.80
N SER A 633 -13.82 -5.22 3.46
CA SER A 633 -12.75 -4.81 4.36
C SER A 633 -13.21 -3.81 5.43
N ARG A 634 -14.32 -3.09 5.18
CA ARG A 634 -14.86 -2.00 6.03
C ARG A 634 -16.05 -2.43 6.88
N THR A 635 -16.98 -3.19 6.31
CA THR A 635 -18.27 -3.51 6.92
C THR A 635 -18.10 -4.34 8.19
N LYS A 636 -18.59 -3.83 9.32
CA LYS A 636 -18.59 -4.48 10.64
C LYS A 636 -20.02 -4.80 11.08
N VAL A 637 -20.31 -6.06 11.37
CA VAL A 637 -21.59 -6.55 11.89
C VAL A 637 -21.49 -6.78 13.41
N ILE A 638 -22.49 -6.29 14.14
CA ILE A 638 -22.60 -6.44 15.60
C ILE A 638 -22.94 -7.88 15.95
N ILE A 639 -22.22 -8.46 16.92
CA ILE A 639 -22.62 -9.72 17.56
C ILE A 639 -23.00 -9.42 19.01
N HIS A 640 -24.29 -9.48 19.34
CA HIS A 640 -24.72 -9.38 20.72
C HIS A 640 -24.24 -10.59 21.52
N ARG A 641 -23.25 -10.39 22.39
CA ARG A 641 -23.01 -11.25 23.56
C ARG A 641 -23.35 -10.44 24.80
N ARG A 642 -24.37 -10.89 25.55
CA ARG A 642 -24.73 -10.35 26.87
C ARG A 642 -23.49 -10.44 27.78
N LEU A 643 -22.98 -9.31 28.25
CA LEU A 643 -21.98 -9.23 29.30
C LEU A 643 -22.55 -8.34 30.40
N TYR A 644 -22.82 -8.93 31.55
CA TYR A 644 -23.28 -8.25 32.76
C TYR A 644 -22.15 -7.33 33.25
N LEU A 645 -22.42 -6.03 33.32
CA LEU A 645 -21.56 -5.00 33.89
C LEU A 645 -22.06 -4.68 35.30
N PHE A 646 -21.38 -5.17 36.34
CA PHE A 646 -21.48 -4.58 37.68
C PHE A 646 -20.14 -4.72 38.42
N SER A 647 -19.63 -3.57 38.88
CA SER A 647 -18.52 -3.35 39.82
C SER A 647 -17.08 -3.62 39.35
N PHE A 648 -16.34 -2.59 38.90
CA PHE A 648 -14.87 -2.56 38.91
C PHE A 648 -14.28 -1.13 38.76
N VAL A 649 -14.57 -0.21 39.69
CA VAL A 649 -14.05 1.19 39.65
C VAL A 649 -13.07 1.53 40.79
N LEU A 650 -12.69 0.60 41.68
CA LEU A 650 -11.93 0.99 42.89
C LEU A 650 -10.67 0.15 43.21
N SER A 651 -9.93 -0.37 42.23
CA SER A 651 -8.75 -1.23 42.53
C SER A 651 -7.51 -1.06 41.65
N CYS A 652 -7.35 0.02 40.89
CA CYS A 652 -6.21 0.18 39.96
C CYS A 652 -5.09 1.13 40.46
N ILE A 653 -4.56 0.90 41.66
CA ILE A 653 -3.23 1.40 42.08
C ILE A 653 -2.47 0.26 42.77
N ALA A 654 -1.89 -0.65 41.96
CA ALA A 654 -0.73 -1.47 42.31
C ALA A 654 -0.37 -2.35 41.10
N ALA A 655 0.92 -2.54 40.86
CA ALA A 655 1.47 -3.27 39.73
C ALA A 655 1.14 -4.77 39.73
N THR A 656 1.44 -5.40 38.59
CA THR A 656 1.60 -6.86 38.38
C THR A 656 0.34 -7.74 38.45
N GLN A 657 -0.43 -7.77 37.34
CA GLN A 657 -0.96 -8.98 36.68
C GLN A 657 -2.10 -8.60 35.71
N PHE A 658 -1.77 -8.01 34.55
CA PHE A 658 -2.74 -7.86 33.45
C PHE A 658 -2.82 -9.18 32.64
N LYS A 659 -3.42 -10.22 33.23
CA LYS A 659 -3.90 -11.39 32.47
C LYS A 659 -5.35 -11.13 32.04
N ARG A 660 -5.55 -10.92 30.74
CA ARG A 660 -6.82 -10.96 30.01
C ARG A 660 -7.90 -9.95 30.47
N LEU A 661 -7.76 -8.71 30.02
CA LEU A 661 -8.92 -7.84 29.77
C LEU A 661 -8.87 -7.40 28.31
N SER A 662 -9.40 -8.22 27.41
CA SER A 662 -9.73 -7.81 26.05
C SER A 662 -11.23 -7.50 25.99
N ALA A 663 -11.62 -6.32 26.47
CA ALA A 663 -12.88 -5.70 26.08
C ALA A 663 -12.71 -5.15 24.65
N CYS A 664 -12.57 -6.05 23.67
CA CYS A 664 -12.67 -5.69 22.27
C CYS A 664 -14.16 -5.64 21.93
N SER A 665 -14.62 -4.48 21.46
CA SER A 665 -15.90 -4.25 20.80
C SER A 665 -16.32 -5.42 19.90
N ASN A 666 -17.54 -5.93 20.09
CA ASN A 666 -18.13 -7.12 19.45
C ASN A 666 -18.52 -6.91 17.97
N TYR A 667 -17.55 -6.59 17.11
CA TYR A 667 -17.77 -6.43 15.66
C TYR A 667 -17.05 -7.53 14.87
N LYS A 668 -17.72 -8.19 13.92
CA LYS A 668 -17.09 -9.05 12.90
C LYS A 668 -17.22 -8.41 11.53
N GLN A 669 -16.18 -8.53 10.70
CA GLN A 669 -16.30 -8.10 9.30
C GLN A 669 -17.25 -9.03 8.53
N ALA A 670 -17.89 -8.50 7.49
CA ALA A 670 -18.87 -9.23 6.68
C ALA A 670 -18.49 -9.22 5.19
N TYR A 671 -18.78 -10.34 4.52
CA TYR A 671 -18.61 -10.48 3.07
C TYR A 671 -19.66 -9.62 2.35
N THR A 672 -19.21 -8.80 1.41
CA THR A 672 -20.06 -7.97 0.54
C THR A 672 -19.80 -8.36 -0.91
N ASN A 673 -20.83 -8.77 -1.64
CA ASN A 673 -20.76 -9.05 -3.07
C ASN A 673 -20.41 -7.76 -3.85
N LEU A 674 -19.85 -7.91 -5.04
CA LEU A 674 -19.81 -6.81 -6.00
C LEU A 674 -21.22 -6.46 -6.47
N ASP A 675 -21.42 -5.19 -6.81
CA ASP A 675 -22.70 -4.70 -7.30
C ASP A 675 -23.12 -5.43 -8.59
N GLY A 676 -24.40 -5.79 -8.66
CA GLY A 676 -24.96 -6.56 -9.77
C GLY A 676 -24.56 -8.04 -9.80
N GLU A 677 -24.10 -8.60 -8.68
CA GLU A 677 -23.71 -10.03 -8.55
C GLU A 677 -22.68 -10.46 -9.61
N LYS A 678 -21.78 -9.54 -9.96
CA LYS A 678 -20.70 -9.82 -10.90
C LYS A 678 -19.62 -10.66 -10.24
N SER A 679 -19.08 -11.63 -10.98
CA SER A 679 -17.87 -12.34 -10.58
C SER A 679 -16.64 -11.49 -10.86
N HIS A 680 -15.59 -11.72 -10.08
CA HIS A 680 -14.28 -11.12 -10.25
C HIS A 680 -13.25 -12.22 -10.46
N ILE A 681 -12.40 -12.08 -11.48
CA ILE A 681 -11.49 -13.15 -11.91
C ILE A 681 -10.55 -13.59 -10.79
N VAL A 682 -10.01 -12.64 -10.03
CA VAL A 682 -9.07 -12.92 -8.93
C VAL A 682 -9.77 -13.57 -7.73
N ASN A 683 -10.99 -13.13 -7.39
CA ASN A 683 -11.74 -13.74 -6.27
C ASN A 683 -12.16 -15.17 -6.62
N THR A 684 -12.57 -15.38 -7.87
CA THR A 684 -12.87 -16.70 -8.43
C THR A 684 -11.64 -17.60 -8.36
N ALA A 685 -10.48 -17.12 -8.82
CA ALA A 685 -9.22 -17.88 -8.77
C ALA A 685 -8.85 -18.27 -7.33
N TRP A 686 -8.90 -17.34 -6.36
CA TRP A 686 -8.60 -17.64 -4.96
C TRP A 686 -9.56 -18.67 -4.38
N ALA A 687 -10.87 -18.55 -4.63
CA ALA A 687 -11.85 -19.52 -4.16
C ALA A 687 -11.60 -20.91 -4.77
N MET A 688 -11.37 -20.99 -6.09
CA MET A 688 -11.08 -22.25 -6.78
C MET A 688 -9.80 -22.91 -6.27
N LEU A 689 -8.70 -22.16 -6.15
CA LEU A 689 -7.43 -22.64 -5.60
C LEU A 689 -7.62 -23.20 -4.19
N ALA A 690 -8.37 -22.49 -3.35
CA ALA A 690 -8.68 -22.94 -2.00
C ALA A 690 -9.46 -24.28 -1.98
N LEU A 691 -10.50 -24.41 -2.81
CA LEU A 691 -11.33 -25.62 -2.88
C LEU A 691 -10.54 -26.82 -3.42
N MET A 692 -9.71 -26.60 -4.45
CA MET A 692 -8.81 -27.62 -5.01
C MET A 692 -7.79 -28.08 -3.97
N LYS A 693 -7.12 -27.13 -3.30
CA LYS A 693 -6.10 -27.45 -2.28
C LYS A 693 -6.67 -28.13 -1.03
N ALA A 694 -7.94 -27.88 -0.70
CA ALA A 694 -8.62 -28.58 0.37
C ALA A 694 -8.83 -30.07 0.08
N GLY A 695 -8.74 -30.51 -1.19
CA GLY A 695 -9.14 -31.85 -1.61
C GLY A 695 -10.66 -32.06 -1.57
N GLN A 696 -11.44 -30.98 -1.69
CA GLN A 696 -12.90 -31.06 -1.77
C GLN A 696 -13.36 -31.46 -3.17
N VAL A 697 -12.61 -31.04 -4.19
CA VAL A 697 -12.81 -31.49 -5.56
C VAL A 697 -11.93 -32.73 -5.72
N ILE A 698 -12.55 -33.88 -5.92
CA ILE A 698 -11.83 -35.07 -6.39
C ILE A 698 -11.42 -34.74 -7.82
N THR A 699 -10.15 -34.48 -8.04
CA THR A 699 -9.59 -34.42 -9.39
C THR A 699 -9.84 -35.78 -10.02
N TYR A 700 -10.77 -35.85 -10.97
CA TYR A 700 -10.98 -37.03 -11.85
C TYR A 700 -9.80 -37.23 -12.83
N LEU A 701 -8.56 -36.90 -12.43
CA LEU A 701 -7.36 -36.96 -13.26
C LEU A 701 -6.41 -38.11 -12.89
N THR A 702 -6.84 -39.06 -12.06
CA THR A 702 -6.08 -40.28 -11.79
C THR A 702 -6.97 -41.52 -11.85
N VAL A 703 -7.64 -41.74 -12.98
CA VAL A 703 -7.91 -43.08 -13.52
C VAL A 703 -8.12 -42.93 -15.03
N GLN A 704 -7.05 -43.05 -15.81
CA GLN A 704 -7.08 -43.72 -17.12
C GLN A 704 -5.71 -44.30 -17.39
#